data_AF-A0A4Y7RHU4-F1
#
_entry.id   AF-A0A4Y7RHU4-F1
#
_cell.length_a   1.000
_cell.length_b   1.000
_cell.length_c   1.000
_cell.angle_alpha   90.00
_cell.angle_beta   90.00
_cell.angle_gamma   90.00
#
_symmetry.space_group_name_H-M   'P 1'
#
loop_
_entity.id
_entity.type
_entity.pdbx_description
1 polymer ?
#
loop_
_entity_poly.entity_id
_entity_poly.type
_entity_poly.pdbx_seq_one_letter_code
_entity_poly.pdbx_strand_id
1 'polypeptide(L)'
;MRKVQLKFLSFVLASIFFLSTVITCNVPVANAAIGEDDLGDIAALIAKFQKLSTQQVQDALDIGKRIIVDSSTIPDILNSEQKQLLRNLGLTNAQIVSAYTSVMTQLNTPEKIKELQTGGIPKLVSFCNTVEASFSQELKSALVAKGLTVFEVVKTALDVAELSFNPFGDIPKAELEAIFTEDTGISAETAARYGLNWANVEALRDSLTLQEKEQLIDILVTIGNVSDNADLSELTVSSGKLDPAFAPAVTAYTVVVDSSVDRINVTPTAADAAAVIKVNGTVVASGTASGDVSLSEGSSTVITVAVTAQSETEKGYTLTVIRPKGLPAPATGGTITLEDATTPVSITVPAGVTGAKIQAASVDPATNEAIFPFVQAQVISNMQGAVQGTIAMQIPQGTVVKGPAGWDGSITLPTVKLNSSESISNGTVNAVVEIGLPDGILTFDQAVRLLIPGQAGKSVAYKRGNNAPVPITRIISADSQAAANAELGDEEDGKLDVGADLVIWTKHFTTFIVYKPTSSGGGGGGGGGGTLPGVSIVPSKGGTVELADAVKLEIPAGALKGTATVKVLLERVVTTPPAVPSGFRLLGDVYALSIDGKSNYTFNEPGVTLTFTFDPAALDPGEKPIAAYYDETAGSWVDLGGDVSDNTISVTIDHFTKFAVLAMQEEEEEEPPVVSLNDIAGHWAEDNIKQLVARDAITGYPDGSFKPDNNITRAEFATVLVKAFGLAPQSGKVFTDTGSHWAKDFIATAASYGIIKGYNDVAFGPDDLITREQMAVMIARAAQLAAVSDGTPFGDAASISDWAKDAVAAAVEAGIIQGYPDNTFKPQANATRAEAVTVIVNALK
;
A
#
# COMPACT_ATOMS: atom_id res chain seq x y z
N MET A 1 15.69 20.80 19.01
CA MET A 1 17.04 20.49 19.56
C MET A 1 17.13 20.38 21.09
N ARG A 2 16.39 21.17 21.89
CA ARG A 2 16.19 20.92 23.35
C ARG A 2 15.60 19.54 23.64
N LYS A 3 14.84 19.01 22.67
CA LYS A 3 14.08 17.75 22.70
C LYS A 3 14.91 16.47 22.51
N VAL A 4 16.18 16.50 22.14
CA VAL A 4 16.91 15.24 21.82
C VAL A 4 18.01 14.91 22.82
N GLN A 5 18.57 15.92 23.47
CA GLN A 5 19.44 15.77 24.64
C GLN A 5 18.64 15.52 25.91
N LEU A 6 17.42 16.09 25.99
CA LEU A 6 16.40 15.59 26.90
C LEU A 6 16.11 14.13 26.57
N LYS A 7 15.79 13.72 25.33
CA LYS A 7 15.31 12.34 25.09
C LYS A 7 16.33 11.21 25.32
N PHE A 8 17.63 11.40 25.11
CA PHE A 8 18.64 10.36 25.41
C PHE A 8 18.94 10.25 26.93
N LEU A 9 19.14 11.40 27.58
CA LEU A 9 19.33 11.48 29.02
C LEU A 9 18.03 11.16 29.77
N SER A 10 16.87 11.52 29.23
CA SER A 10 15.51 11.13 29.62
C SER A 10 15.21 9.68 29.30
N PHE A 11 15.92 9.00 28.39
CA PHE A 11 15.74 7.57 28.15
C PHE A 11 16.55 6.76 29.18
N VAL A 12 17.77 7.19 29.51
CA VAL A 12 18.56 6.63 30.63
C VAL A 12 17.88 6.96 31.97
N LEU A 13 17.42 8.20 32.16
CA LEU A 13 16.64 8.63 33.33
C LEU A 13 15.26 7.97 33.35
N ALA A 14 14.53 7.82 32.24
CA ALA A 14 13.26 7.07 32.20
C ALA A 14 13.50 5.57 32.38
N SER A 15 14.63 4.98 31.99
CA SER A 15 14.91 3.57 32.34
C SER A 15 15.19 3.41 33.83
N ILE A 16 15.75 4.44 34.47
CA ILE A 16 15.93 4.55 35.92
C ILE A 16 14.61 4.90 36.65
N PHE A 17 13.73 5.67 35.99
CA PHE A 17 12.46 6.18 36.53
C PHE A 17 11.22 5.37 36.13
N PHE A 18 11.26 4.50 35.13
CA PHE A 18 10.14 3.61 34.79
C PHE A 18 9.98 2.48 35.81
N LEU A 19 11.04 2.21 36.58
CA LEU A 19 10.92 1.47 37.84
C LEU A 19 10.06 2.20 38.88
N SER A 20 9.69 3.47 38.67
CA SER A 20 8.90 4.28 39.61
C SER A 20 7.48 4.60 39.15
N THR A 21 7.07 4.25 37.92
CA THR A 21 5.78 4.65 37.34
C THR A 21 4.80 3.52 36.99
N VAL A 22 5.02 2.27 37.41
CA VAL A 22 3.99 1.23 37.35
C VAL A 22 2.94 1.41 38.47
N ILE A 23 2.01 2.33 38.22
CA ILE A 23 0.57 2.32 38.57
C ILE A 23 0.15 2.25 40.05
N THR A 24 -0.52 3.32 40.48
CA THR A 24 -1.38 3.51 41.67
C THR A 24 -1.12 2.66 42.91
N CYS A 25 -0.46 3.30 43.87
CA CYS A 25 -0.60 2.95 45.27
C CYS A 25 -1.79 3.72 45.88
N ASN A 26 -2.73 2.94 46.39
CA ASN A 26 -3.97 3.32 47.04
C ASN A 26 -3.68 4.16 48.30
N VAL A 27 -3.89 5.48 48.24
CA VAL A 27 -4.25 6.27 49.44
C VAL A 27 -5.75 6.10 49.66
N PRO A 28 -6.24 5.99 50.90
CA PRO A 28 -7.59 5.48 51.19
C PRO A 28 -8.71 6.28 50.51
N VAL A 29 -9.43 5.61 49.60
CA VAL A 29 -10.83 5.81 49.20
C VAL A 29 -11.21 7.18 48.60
N ALA A 30 -11.04 7.34 47.28
CA ALA A 30 -12.01 8.02 46.41
C ALA A 30 -11.81 7.57 44.95
N ASN A 31 -12.79 6.86 44.42
CA ASN A 31 -12.78 6.13 43.16
C ASN A 31 -13.18 7.05 41.99
N ALA A 32 -12.23 7.61 41.24
CA ALA A 32 -12.38 8.10 39.85
C ALA A 32 -11.05 8.73 39.37
N ALA A 33 -10.50 8.25 38.24
CA ALA A 33 -9.53 8.93 37.34
C ALA A 33 -8.22 8.17 37.00
N ILE A 34 -8.29 6.95 36.45
CA ILE A 34 -7.22 6.41 35.58
C ILE A 34 -7.89 5.72 34.39
N GLY A 35 -7.49 6.09 33.17
CA GLY A 35 -8.05 5.55 31.92
C GLY A 35 -7.33 4.29 31.44
N GLU A 36 -7.96 3.53 30.54
CA GLU A 36 -7.41 2.28 29.96
C GLU A 36 -6.14 2.50 29.10
N ASP A 37 -5.95 3.71 28.55
CA ASP A 37 -4.80 4.02 27.68
C ASP A 37 -3.47 4.09 28.47
N ASP A 38 -3.48 4.55 29.72
CA ASP A 38 -2.29 4.67 30.58
C ASP A 38 -1.70 3.28 30.96
N LEU A 39 -2.50 2.21 30.88
CA LEU A 39 -2.08 0.84 31.17
C LEU A 39 -1.30 0.19 30.01
N GLY A 40 -1.57 0.62 28.77
CA GLY A 40 -0.91 0.10 27.57
C GLY A 40 0.53 0.59 27.43
N ASP A 41 0.78 1.87 27.68
CA ASP A 41 2.11 2.48 27.63
C ASP A 41 3.06 1.91 28.69
N ILE A 42 2.48 1.51 29.83
CA ILE A 42 3.21 0.91 30.94
C ILE A 42 3.64 -0.53 30.63
N ALA A 43 2.80 -1.30 29.94
CA ALA A 43 3.17 -2.64 29.48
C ALA A 43 4.28 -2.61 28.41
N ALA A 44 4.22 -1.64 27.49
CA ALA A 44 5.18 -1.52 26.40
C ALA A 44 6.61 -1.24 26.88
N LEU A 45 6.78 -0.49 27.96
CA LEU A 45 8.12 -0.17 28.44
C LEU A 45 8.68 -1.18 29.45
N ILE A 46 7.81 -1.89 30.19
CA ILE A 46 8.21 -3.09 30.94
C ILE A 46 8.82 -4.13 29.97
N ALA A 47 8.17 -4.35 28.82
CA ALA A 47 8.67 -5.27 27.79
C ALA A 47 10.04 -4.85 27.23
N LYS A 48 10.31 -3.54 27.09
CA LYS A 48 11.62 -3.03 26.65
C LYS A 48 12.70 -3.19 27.73
N PHE A 49 12.35 -3.01 28.99
CA PHE A 49 13.30 -3.15 30.11
C PHE A 49 13.67 -4.62 30.40
N GLN A 50 12.73 -5.55 30.17
CA GLN A 50 12.98 -6.99 30.29
C GLN A 50 14.01 -7.53 29.28
N LYS A 51 14.33 -6.76 28.23
CA LYS A 51 15.36 -7.11 27.22
C LYS A 51 16.79 -6.85 27.71
N LEU A 52 16.97 -6.10 28.80
CA LEU A 52 18.29 -5.77 29.35
C LEU A 52 18.72 -6.77 30.42
N SER A 53 19.99 -7.19 30.38
CA SER A 53 20.60 -7.98 31.46
C SER A 53 20.77 -7.16 32.73
N THR A 54 20.84 -7.83 33.89
CA THR A 54 21.11 -7.17 35.18
C THR A 54 22.41 -6.34 35.16
N GLN A 55 23.42 -6.78 34.41
CA GLN A 55 24.68 -6.05 34.25
C GLN A 55 24.49 -4.78 33.41
N GLN A 56 23.79 -4.87 32.28
CA GLN A 56 23.49 -3.71 31.43
C GLN A 56 22.66 -2.64 32.18
N VAL A 57 21.75 -3.06 33.06
CA VAL A 57 20.99 -2.15 33.92
C VAL A 57 21.88 -1.48 34.97
N GLN A 58 22.78 -2.23 35.59
CA GLN A 58 23.73 -1.70 36.56
C GLN A 58 24.72 -0.73 35.90
N ASP A 59 25.21 -1.06 34.71
CA ASP A 59 26.11 -0.21 33.91
C ASP A 59 25.41 1.11 33.53
N ALA A 60 24.14 1.06 33.11
CA ALA A 60 23.33 2.26 32.86
C ALA A 60 23.20 3.15 34.11
N LEU A 61 22.98 2.53 35.28
CA LEU A 61 22.86 3.23 36.56
C LEU A 61 24.17 3.90 36.99
N ASP A 62 25.30 3.24 36.76
CA ASP A 62 26.62 3.73 37.18
C ASP A 62 27.13 4.85 36.25
N ILE A 63 26.86 4.74 34.95
CA ILE A 63 27.05 5.83 33.97
C ILE A 63 26.23 7.07 34.40
N GLY A 64 24.95 6.87 34.75
CA GLY A 64 24.07 7.93 35.22
C GLY A 64 24.54 8.61 36.52
N LYS A 65 25.12 7.84 37.47
CA LYS A 65 25.67 8.41 38.72
C LYS A 65 26.92 9.25 38.49
N ARG A 66 27.84 8.80 37.64
CA ARG A 66 29.11 9.52 37.38
C ARG A 66 28.89 10.86 36.68
N ILE A 67 27.94 10.91 35.74
CA ILE A 67 27.49 12.16 35.10
C ILE A 67 27.01 13.19 36.13
N ILE A 68 26.49 12.73 37.28
CA ILE A 68 25.85 13.58 38.30
C ILE A 68 26.80 13.95 39.45
N VAL A 69 27.76 13.08 39.79
CA VAL A 69 28.61 13.23 41.00
C VAL A 69 29.92 14.00 40.74
N ASP A 70 30.55 13.89 39.57
CA ASP A 70 31.89 14.45 39.30
C ASP A 70 31.90 15.87 38.69
N SER A 71 30.74 16.52 38.57
CA SER A 71 30.62 17.84 37.93
C SER A 71 30.76 19.00 38.93
N SER A 72 31.93 19.66 38.98
CA SER A 72 32.12 20.92 39.72
C SER A 72 31.49 22.16 39.07
N THR A 73 30.90 22.01 37.88
CA THR A 73 30.10 23.02 37.18
C THR A 73 29.05 22.28 36.38
N ILE A 74 27.85 22.09 36.94
CA ILE A 74 26.74 21.44 36.25
C ILE A 74 26.41 22.26 35.00
N PRO A 75 26.55 21.75 33.77
CA PRO A 75 25.75 22.26 32.68
C PRO A 75 24.32 21.83 32.97
N ASP A 76 23.45 22.82 33.14
CA ASP A 76 22.03 22.73 33.41
C ASP A 76 21.29 21.63 32.61
N ILE A 77 21.26 20.41 33.13
CA ILE A 77 20.47 19.29 32.59
C ILE A 77 18.96 19.60 32.64
N LEU A 78 18.52 20.39 33.61
CA LEU A 78 17.14 20.88 33.72
C LEU A 78 17.05 22.27 33.10
N ASN A 79 16.14 22.44 32.15
CA ASN A 79 15.93 23.72 31.52
C ASN A 79 15.26 24.73 32.49
N SER A 80 15.27 26.02 32.16
CA SER A 80 14.75 27.09 33.04
C SER A 80 13.30 26.90 33.48
N GLU A 81 12.49 26.24 32.65
CA GLU A 81 11.05 25.98 32.80
C GLU A 81 10.78 24.76 33.70
N GLN A 82 11.58 23.70 33.55
CA GLN A 82 11.61 22.52 34.43
C GLN A 82 12.10 22.88 35.85
N LYS A 83 13.14 23.71 35.91
CA LYS A 83 13.57 24.34 37.17
C LYS A 83 12.48 25.26 37.72
N GLN A 84 11.71 25.94 36.87
CA GLN A 84 10.56 26.74 37.29
C GLN A 84 9.47 25.85 37.89
N LEU A 85 9.17 24.69 37.30
CA LEU A 85 8.16 23.75 37.79
C LEU A 85 8.52 23.19 39.18
N LEU A 86 9.77 22.76 39.37
CA LEU A 86 10.28 22.29 40.68
C LEU A 86 10.37 23.43 41.71
N ARG A 87 10.65 24.65 41.26
CA ARG A 87 10.58 25.85 42.11
C ARG A 87 9.13 26.29 42.41
N ASN A 88 8.18 26.02 41.52
CA ASN A 88 6.75 26.30 41.72
C ASN A 88 6.14 25.37 42.79
N LEU A 89 6.77 24.23 43.06
CA LEU A 89 6.50 23.39 44.25
C LEU A 89 7.14 23.93 45.55
N GLY A 90 7.97 24.97 45.47
CA GLY A 90 8.60 25.63 46.61
C GLY A 90 9.91 25.00 47.10
N LEU A 91 10.54 24.10 46.33
CA LEU A 91 11.82 23.46 46.69
C LEU A 91 13.04 24.27 46.24
N THR A 92 14.07 24.30 47.07
CA THR A 92 15.37 24.90 46.73
C THR A 92 16.24 23.94 45.91
N ASN A 93 17.22 24.46 45.16
CA ASN A 93 18.14 23.63 44.36
C ASN A 93 18.87 22.55 45.21
N ALA A 94 19.25 22.87 46.44
CA ALA A 94 19.88 21.91 47.35
C ALA A 94 18.92 20.79 47.79
N GLN A 95 17.62 21.11 47.96
CA GLN A 95 16.59 20.14 48.30
C GLN A 95 16.24 19.22 47.12
N ILE A 96 16.28 19.74 45.89
CA ILE A 96 16.10 18.96 44.65
C ILE A 96 17.23 17.94 44.49
N VAL A 97 18.48 18.38 44.64
CA VAL A 97 19.67 17.51 44.57
C VAL A 97 19.65 16.44 45.68
N SER A 98 19.24 16.82 46.90
CA SER A 98 19.15 15.91 48.04
C SER A 98 18.06 14.85 47.87
N ALA A 99 16.88 15.23 47.36
CA ALA A 99 15.79 14.29 47.06
C ALA A 99 16.20 13.27 45.99
N TYR A 100 16.83 13.74 44.91
CA TYR A 100 17.31 12.91 43.80
C TYR A 100 18.42 11.93 44.23
N THR A 101 19.40 12.41 45.00
CA THR A 101 20.51 11.57 45.51
C THR A 101 20.01 10.45 46.43
N SER A 102 18.97 10.73 47.22
CA SER A 102 18.36 9.78 48.14
C SER A 102 17.65 8.63 47.40
N VAL A 103 16.97 8.92 46.29
CA VAL A 103 16.34 7.90 45.41
C VAL A 103 17.40 6.99 44.77
N MET A 104 18.45 7.59 44.19
CA MET A 104 19.52 6.84 43.52
C MET A 104 20.31 5.92 44.46
N THR A 105 20.45 6.31 45.71
CA THR A 105 21.13 5.49 46.74
C THR A 105 20.35 4.22 47.06
N GLN A 106 19.01 4.24 46.99
CA GLN A 106 18.15 3.09 47.28
C GLN A 106 18.03 2.10 46.11
N LEU A 107 18.33 2.52 44.87
CA LEU A 107 18.29 1.70 43.65
C LEU A 107 19.61 0.99 43.34
N ASN A 108 20.65 1.21 44.14
CA ASN A 108 22.01 0.76 43.84
C ASN A 108 22.32 -0.69 44.27
N THR A 109 21.32 -1.55 44.44
CA THR A 109 21.56 -2.97 44.77
C THR A 109 20.91 -3.90 43.74
N PRO A 110 21.65 -4.92 43.23
CA PRO A 110 21.12 -5.88 42.26
C PRO A 110 19.81 -6.56 42.70
N GLU A 111 19.64 -6.79 44.00
CA GLU A 111 18.44 -7.39 44.57
C GLU A 111 17.21 -6.49 44.43
N LYS A 112 17.35 -5.17 44.62
CA LYS A 112 16.24 -4.20 44.47
C LYS A 112 15.90 -3.98 43.00
N ILE A 113 16.93 -3.98 42.13
CA ILE A 113 16.78 -3.92 40.67
C ILE A 113 15.97 -5.13 40.17
N LYS A 114 16.36 -6.33 40.61
CA LYS A 114 15.65 -7.57 40.26
C LYS A 114 14.24 -7.64 40.86
N GLU A 115 14.05 -7.10 42.06
CA GLU A 115 12.76 -7.04 42.74
C GLU A 115 11.75 -6.14 42.00
N LEU A 116 12.21 -5.03 41.42
CA LEU A 116 11.40 -4.10 40.63
C LEU A 116 11.23 -4.57 39.17
N GLN A 117 12.18 -5.31 38.60
CA GLN A 117 12.05 -5.97 37.28
C GLN A 117 10.95 -7.04 37.23
N THR A 118 10.65 -7.66 38.38
CA THR A 118 9.80 -8.86 38.47
C THR A 118 8.60 -8.69 39.40
N GLY A 119 8.45 -7.52 40.04
CA GLY A 119 7.52 -7.29 41.14
C GLY A 119 6.41 -6.32 40.81
N GLY A 120 5.15 -6.74 41.00
CA GLY A 120 3.99 -5.85 40.90
C GLY A 120 3.90 -4.83 42.06
N ILE A 121 2.80 -4.07 42.04
CA ILE A 121 2.48 -2.90 42.89
C ILE A 121 2.93 -2.98 44.37
N PRO A 122 2.78 -4.11 45.11
CA PRO A 122 3.17 -4.16 46.53
C PRO A 122 4.66 -3.92 46.82
N LYS A 123 5.55 -4.29 45.89
CA LYS A 123 7.00 -4.09 46.02
C LYS A 123 7.40 -2.64 45.74
N LEU A 124 6.68 -1.97 44.85
CA LEU A 124 6.82 -0.53 44.58
C LEU A 124 6.46 0.32 45.81
N VAL A 125 5.39 -0.04 46.54
CA VAL A 125 5.02 0.62 47.81
C VAL A 125 6.16 0.54 48.83
N SER A 126 6.77 -0.64 48.98
CA SER A 126 7.86 -0.87 49.93
C SER A 126 9.10 -0.02 49.60
N PHE A 127 9.38 0.14 48.31
CA PHE A 127 10.46 0.99 47.81
C PHE A 127 10.22 2.48 48.12
N CYS A 128 9.04 3.02 47.82
CA CYS A 128 8.70 4.42 48.11
C CYS A 128 8.82 4.76 49.61
N ASN A 129 8.37 3.85 50.49
CA ASN A 129 8.52 4.01 51.94
C ASN A 129 10.00 4.02 52.38
N THR A 130 10.85 3.25 51.70
CA THR A 130 12.29 3.22 51.97
C THR A 130 12.98 4.51 51.52
N VAL A 131 12.57 5.07 50.38
CA VAL A 131 13.04 6.36 49.88
C VAL A 131 12.61 7.50 50.81
N GLU A 132 11.35 7.53 51.24
CA GLU A 132 10.86 8.50 52.21
C GLU A 132 11.66 8.46 53.53
N ALA A 133 11.98 7.26 54.03
CA ALA A 133 12.81 7.12 55.22
C ALA A 133 14.19 7.78 55.06
N SER A 134 14.75 7.79 53.85
CA SER A 134 16.08 8.33 53.54
C SER A 134 16.15 9.86 53.42
N PHE A 135 15.02 10.57 53.33
CA PHE A 135 15.02 12.04 53.24
C PHE A 135 15.46 12.70 54.56
N SER A 136 16.20 13.82 54.45
CA SER A 136 16.58 14.62 55.62
C SER A 136 15.34 15.22 56.31
N GLN A 137 15.45 15.50 57.61
CA GLN A 137 14.34 16.07 58.37
C GLN A 137 13.93 17.45 57.85
N GLU A 138 14.89 18.26 57.37
CA GLU A 138 14.63 19.56 56.74
C GLU A 138 13.87 19.43 55.41
N LEU A 139 14.19 18.42 54.60
CA LEU A 139 13.44 18.13 53.38
C LEU A 139 12.02 17.67 53.74
N LYS A 140 11.87 16.70 54.65
CA LYS A 140 10.57 16.22 55.13
C LYS A 140 9.67 17.34 55.67
N SER A 141 10.23 18.23 56.51
CA SER A 141 9.48 19.37 57.06
C SER A 141 9.09 20.40 56.00
N ALA A 142 9.94 20.62 54.98
CA ALA A 142 9.60 21.50 53.87
C ALA A 142 8.46 20.94 52.99
N LEU A 143 8.43 19.62 52.79
CA LEU A 143 7.36 18.94 52.06
C LEU A 143 6.01 19.02 52.78
N VAL A 144 6.00 18.69 54.07
CA VAL A 144 4.80 18.79 54.92
C VAL A 144 4.25 20.21 54.96
N ALA A 145 5.12 21.23 55.07
CA ALA A 145 4.72 22.64 55.10
C ALA A 145 4.09 23.14 53.78
N LYS A 146 4.25 22.40 52.69
CA LYS A 146 3.70 22.70 51.37
C LYS A 146 2.57 21.77 50.97
N GLY A 147 2.13 20.88 51.86
CA GLY A 147 1.09 19.90 51.59
C GLY A 147 1.50 18.85 50.55
N LEU A 148 2.81 18.68 50.33
CA LEU A 148 3.37 17.75 49.36
C LEU A 148 3.74 16.44 50.05
N THR A 149 3.32 15.33 49.47
CA THR A 149 3.74 13.99 49.84
C THR A 149 5.10 13.67 49.20
N VAL A 150 5.86 12.74 49.80
CA VAL A 150 7.09 12.22 49.16
C VAL A 150 6.78 11.65 47.78
N PHE A 151 5.59 11.06 47.63
CA PHE A 151 5.07 10.60 46.35
C PHE A 151 4.90 11.73 45.33
N GLU A 152 4.32 12.88 45.70
CA GLU A 152 4.16 14.03 44.79
C GLU A 152 5.47 14.70 44.41
N VAL A 153 6.49 14.63 45.27
CA VAL A 153 7.84 15.15 44.98
C VAL A 153 8.58 14.23 44.02
N VAL A 154 8.48 12.91 44.24
CA VAL A 154 8.99 11.89 43.32
C VAL A 154 8.24 11.98 41.98
N LYS A 155 6.92 12.11 42.00
CA LYS A 155 6.04 12.27 40.83
C LYS A 155 6.25 13.59 40.09
N THR A 156 6.48 14.71 40.76
CA THR A 156 6.73 15.96 40.03
C THR A 156 8.15 16.01 39.46
N ALA A 157 9.12 15.36 40.11
CA ALA A 157 10.45 15.16 39.51
C ALA A 157 10.40 14.29 38.24
N LEU A 158 9.42 13.38 38.18
CA LEU A 158 9.06 12.54 37.04
C LEU A 158 8.27 13.26 35.94
N ASP A 159 7.22 14.01 36.31
CA ASP A 159 6.32 14.73 35.39
C ASP A 159 7.04 15.89 34.69
N VAL A 160 8.05 16.49 35.33
CA VAL A 160 8.99 17.47 34.74
C VAL A 160 9.73 16.90 33.51
N ALA A 161 9.73 15.58 33.30
CA ALA A 161 10.44 14.90 32.22
C ALA A 161 9.60 14.64 30.94
N GLU A 162 8.34 15.09 30.86
CA GLU A 162 7.44 15.08 29.67
C GLU A 162 7.69 13.98 28.61
N LEU A 163 7.08 12.81 28.83
CA LEU A 163 7.21 11.62 27.98
C LEU A 163 6.17 11.62 26.83
N SER A 164 6.63 11.77 25.60
CA SER A 164 5.98 11.21 24.40
C SER A 164 7.00 10.38 23.63
N PHE A 165 6.67 9.11 23.39
CA PHE A 165 7.62 8.10 22.90
C PHE A 165 7.65 8.07 21.37
N ASN A 166 8.68 8.70 20.79
CA ASN A 166 9.53 8.23 19.68
C ASN A 166 10.56 9.33 19.33
N PRO A 167 11.88 9.03 19.19
CA PRO A 167 12.61 9.75 18.15
C PRO A 167 13.73 8.98 17.43
N PHE A 168 13.95 7.69 17.71
CA PHE A 168 15.02 6.96 17.01
C PHE A 168 14.38 6.06 15.98
N GLY A 169 14.24 6.56 14.76
CA GLY A 169 14.42 5.69 13.62
C GLY A 169 15.80 5.02 13.75
N ASP A 170 15.88 3.77 13.35
CA ASP A 170 17.01 2.86 13.57
C ASP A 170 18.38 3.54 13.33
N ILE A 171 19.20 3.70 14.40
CA ILE A 171 20.59 4.15 14.26
C ILE A 171 21.49 2.90 14.20
N PRO A 172 22.17 2.63 13.08
CA PRO A 172 23.04 1.47 12.96
C PRO A 172 24.13 1.46 14.04
N LYS A 173 24.47 0.27 14.57
CA LYS A 173 25.51 0.09 15.60
C LYS A 173 26.85 0.74 15.22
N ALA A 174 27.25 0.63 13.95
CA ALA A 174 28.47 1.24 13.44
C ALA A 174 28.46 2.77 13.54
N GLU A 175 27.29 3.40 13.41
CA GLU A 175 27.14 4.85 13.55
C GLU A 175 27.10 5.28 15.02
N LEU A 176 26.53 4.45 15.92
CA LEU A 176 26.64 4.66 17.37
C LEU A 176 28.08 4.50 17.88
N GLU A 177 28.81 3.50 17.37
CA GLU A 177 30.23 3.31 17.64
C GLU A 177 31.02 4.55 17.19
N ALA A 178 30.81 4.99 15.95
CA ALA A 178 31.42 6.21 15.45
C ALA A 178 31.12 7.40 16.39
N ILE A 179 29.84 7.65 16.72
CA ILE A 179 29.40 8.79 17.56
C ILE A 179 30.09 8.83 18.93
N PHE A 180 30.28 7.66 19.58
CA PHE A 180 30.78 7.62 20.95
C PHE A 180 32.27 7.27 21.07
N THR A 181 32.87 6.52 20.15
CA THR A 181 34.23 5.98 20.31
C THR A 181 35.28 6.54 19.35
N GLU A 182 34.89 7.09 18.19
CA GLU A 182 35.86 7.63 17.24
C GLU A 182 36.11 9.14 17.39
N ASP A 183 37.38 9.53 17.48
CA ASP A 183 37.85 10.93 17.43
C ASP A 183 38.07 11.36 15.97
N THR A 184 37.14 11.01 15.07
CA THR A 184 37.34 11.08 13.61
C THR A 184 36.66 12.27 12.95
N GLY A 185 36.15 13.24 13.71
CA GLY A 185 35.52 14.43 13.14
C GLY A 185 34.13 14.14 12.58
N ILE A 186 33.37 13.26 13.23
CA ILE A 186 31.93 13.15 13.01
C ILE A 186 31.33 14.53 13.22
N SER A 187 30.74 15.06 12.16
CA SER A 187 30.25 16.43 12.16
C SER A 187 28.88 16.50 12.83
N ALA A 188 28.51 17.72 13.21
CA ALA A 188 27.15 18.02 13.66
C ALA A 188 26.08 17.56 12.65
N GLU A 189 26.42 17.37 11.36
CA GLU A 189 25.52 16.85 10.33
C GLU A 189 25.13 15.38 10.53
N THR A 190 26.05 14.49 10.95
CA THR A 190 25.72 13.06 11.19
C THR A 190 24.79 12.89 12.40
N ALA A 191 25.03 13.65 13.47
CA ALA A 191 24.16 13.66 14.63
C ALA A 191 22.79 14.32 14.32
N ALA A 192 22.78 15.39 13.53
CA ALA A 192 21.56 16.06 13.11
C ALA A 192 20.64 15.19 12.23
N ARG A 193 21.20 14.24 11.46
CA ARG A 193 20.45 13.25 10.68
C ARG A 193 19.47 12.42 11.51
N TYR A 194 19.81 12.19 12.79
CA TYR A 194 18.99 11.48 13.76
C TYR A 194 18.33 12.42 14.78
N GLY A 195 18.31 13.72 14.49
CA GLY A 195 17.80 14.77 15.36
C GLY A 195 18.64 15.04 16.61
N LEU A 196 19.79 14.37 16.76
CA LEU A 196 20.67 14.50 17.93
C LEU A 196 21.33 15.89 17.96
N ASN A 197 21.31 16.55 19.13
CA ASN A 197 22.08 17.78 19.30
C ASN A 197 23.51 17.41 19.70
N TRP A 198 24.43 17.70 18.78
CA TRP A 198 25.81 17.28 18.84
C TRP A 198 26.57 17.79 20.06
N ALA A 199 26.35 19.04 20.48
CA ALA A 199 27.12 19.66 21.56
C ALA A 199 27.00 18.91 22.90
N ASN A 200 25.85 18.30 23.20
CA ASN A 200 25.70 17.49 24.43
C ASN A 200 25.89 15.99 24.18
N VAL A 201 25.81 15.50 22.94
CA VAL A 201 26.29 14.15 22.63
C VAL A 201 27.81 14.10 22.79
N GLU A 202 28.49 15.15 22.35
CA GLU A 202 29.92 15.42 22.55
C GLU A 202 30.25 15.63 24.03
N ALA A 203 29.53 16.49 24.76
CA ALA A 203 29.77 16.66 26.20
C ALA A 203 29.54 15.36 26.99
N LEU A 204 28.55 14.55 26.61
CA LEU A 204 28.32 13.23 27.20
C LEU A 204 29.44 12.26 26.83
N ARG A 205 29.77 12.14 25.55
CA ARG A 205 30.87 11.32 25.03
C ARG A 205 32.18 11.63 25.77
N ASP A 206 32.51 12.91 25.93
CA ASP A 206 33.77 13.36 26.53
C ASP A 206 33.80 13.15 28.05
N SER A 207 32.63 12.98 28.69
CA SER A 207 32.51 12.65 30.11
C SER A 207 32.64 11.15 30.42
N LEU A 208 32.64 10.29 29.39
CA LEU A 208 32.65 8.82 29.51
C LEU A 208 34.01 8.23 29.13
N THR A 209 34.42 7.18 29.83
CA THR A 209 35.59 6.37 29.43
C THR A 209 35.26 5.50 28.21
N LEU A 210 36.29 4.99 27.51
CA LEU A 210 36.10 4.11 26.35
C LEU A 210 35.24 2.88 26.68
N GLN A 211 35.46 2.27 27.84
CA GLN A 211 34.70 1.12 28.30
C GLN A 211 33.22 1.46 28.54
N GLU A 212 32.93 2.65 29.07
CA GLU A 212 31.55 3.11 29.30
C GLU A 212 30.82 3.47 28.02
N LYS A 213 31.55 3.98 27.01
CA LYS A 213 31.02 4.24 25.68
C LYS A 213 30.58 2.94 25.01
N GLU A 214 31.42 1.91 25.05
CA GLU A 214 31.10 0.58 24.54
C GLU A 214 29.87 -0.04 25.23
N GLN A 215 29.77 0.09 26.57
CA GLN A 215 28.60 -0.35 27.33
C GLN A 215 27.33 0.40 26.95
N LEU A 216 27.41 1.73 26.79
CA LEU A 216 26.27 2.57 26.41
C LEU A 216 25.75 2.23 25.01
N ILE A 217 26.63 1.96 24.04
CA ILE A 217 26.26 1.53 22.69
C ILE A 217 25.49 0.19 22.73
N ASP A 218 25.99 -0.78 23.49
CA ASP A 218 25.37 -2.10 23.61
C ASP A 218 23.94 -2.04 24.19
N ILE A 219 23.74 -1.18 25.19
CA ILE A 219 22.43 -0.90 25.79
C ILE A 219 21.46 -0.29 24.75
N LEU A 220 21.91 0.68 23.97
CA LEU A 220 21.08 1.38 22.97
C LEU A 220 20.68 0.48 21.81
N VAL A 221 21.60 -0.35 21.34
CA VAL A 221 21.34 -1.32 20.27
C VAL A 221 20.29 -2.34 20.72
N THR A 222 20.37 -2.80 21.98
CA THR A 222 19.42 -3.76 22.58
C THR A 222 17.99 -3.20 22.69
N ILE A 223 17.86 -1.88 22.82
CA ILE A 223 16.57 -1.19 23.03
C ILE A 223 15.98 -0.68 21.71
N GLY A 224 16.82 -0.30 20.74
CA GLY A 224 16.43 0.31 19.47
C GLY A 224 16.25 -0.64 18.28
N ASN A 225 16.89 -1.82 18.26
CA ASN A 225 16.78 -2.73 17.12
C ASN A 225 15.80 -3.88 17.38
N VAL A 226 14.50 -3.63 17.19
CA VAL A 226 13.56 -4.73 16.96
C VAL A 226 12.54 -4.35 15.89
N SER A 227 12.86 -4.60 14.62
CA SER A 227 11.86 -4.56 13.55
C SER A 227 10.65 -5.44 13.91
N ASP A 228 9.45 -4.93 13.69
CA ASP A 228 8.19 -5.65 13.84
C ASP A 228 7.66 -6.21 12.51
N ASN A 229 8.40 -6.01 11.42
CA ASN A 229 8.04 -6.49 10.10
C ASN A 229 8.25 -8.01 10.00
N ALA A 230 7.15 -8.74 10.16
CA ALA A 230 7.08 -10.19 9.99
C ALA A 230 6.63 -10.61 8.58
N ASP A 231 6.65 -9.72 7.58
CA ASP A 231 6.21 -10.06 6.24
C ASP A 231 7.27 -10.85 5.46
N LEU A 232 6.79 -11.71 4.55
CA LEU A 232 7.60 -12.20 3.43
C LEU A 232 7.55 -11.19 2.28
N SER A 233 8.69 -10.96 1.63
CA SER A 233 8.79 -10.24 0.35
C SER A 233 8.61 -11.16 -0.85
N GLU A 234 8.87 -12.46 -0.67
CA GLU A 234 8.67 -13.48 -1.69
C GLU A 234 8.40 -14.85 -1.04
N LEU A 235 7.63 -15.70 -1.71
CA LEU A 235 7.46 -17.11 -1.39
C LEU A 235 7.36 -17.90 -2.69
N THR A 236 8.27 -18.85 -2.90
CA THR A 236 8.23 -19.73 -4.06
C THR A 236 8.26 -21.20 -3.65
N VAL A 237 7.87 -22.08 -4.58
CA VAL A 237 7.79 -23.54 -4.39
C VAL A 237 8.57 -24.24 -5.49
N SER A 238 9.19 -25.38 -5.17
CA SER A 238 9.97 -26.16 -6.15
C SER A 238 9.13 -26.83 -7.24
N SER A 239 7.82 -26.97 -7.02
CA SER A 239 6.88 -27.58 -7.96
C SER A 239 5.47 -27.05 -7.73
N GLY A 240 4.69 -26.97 -8.81
CA GLY A 240 3.36 -26.37 -8.79
C GLY A 240 3.41 -24.85 -8.80
N LYS A 241 2.25 -24.22 -8.58
CA LYS A 241 2.06 -22.78 -8.52
C LYS A 241 1.29 -22.44 -7.24
N LEU A 242 1.61 -21.31 -6.62
CA LEU A 242 0.81 -20.76 -5.53
C LEU A 242 -0.54 -20.25 -6.09
N ASP A 243 -1.62 -20.67 -5.44
CA ASP A 243 -2.97 -20.16 -5.66
C ASP A 243 -3.50 -19.57 -4.34
N PRO A 244 -3.71 -18.23 -4.25
CA PRO A 244 -3.45 -17.23 -5.29
C PRO A 244 -1.95 -16.98 -5.51
N ALA A 245 -1.59 -16.15 -6.51
CA ALA A 245 -0.22 -15.68 -6.65
C ALA A 245 0.26 -14.97 -5.37
N PHE A 246 1.56 -15.05 -5.07
CA PHE A 246 2.09 -14.54 -3.81
C PHE A 246 1.82 -13.03 -3.65
N ALA A 247 1.30 -12.67 -2.48
CA ALA A 247 1.20 -11.30 -2.02
C ALA A 247 1.47 -11.25 -0.50
N PRO A 248 2.25 -10.28 0.01
CA PRO A 248 2.64 -10.25 1.43
C PRO A 248 1.46 -10.29 2.42
N ALA A 249 0.31 -9.73 2.03
CA ALA A 249 -0.91 -9.71 2.83
C ALA A 249 -1.68 -11.06 2.85
N VAL A 250 -1.46 -11.94 1.88
CA VAL A 250 -2.16 -13.23 1.78
C VAL A 250 -1.39 -14.29 2.58
N THR A 251 -2.07 -14.93 3.53
CA THR A 251 -1.49 -15.89 4.48
C THR A 251 -1.86 -17.34 4.23
N ALA A 252 -2.73 -17.62 3.25
CA ALA A 252 -3.18 -18.98 2.91
C ALA A 252 -3.07 -19.22 1.40
N TYR A 253 -2.43 -20.32 1.04
CA TYR A 253 -2.18 -20.71 -0.35
C TYR A 253 -2.50 -22.18 -0.56
N THR A 254 -2.92 -22.52 -1.76
CA THR A 254 -3.00 -23.89 -2.25
C THR A 254 -1.94 -24.11 -3.31
N VAL A 255 -1.32 -25.30 -3.32
CA VAL A 255 -0.36 -25.71 -4.35
C VAL A 255 -0.76 -27.09 -4.82
N VAL A 256 -1.04 -27.24 -6.10
CA VAL A 256 -1.28 -28.56 -6.71
C VAL A 256 0.00 -28.99 -7.42
N VAL A 257 0.47 -30.21 -7.14
CA VAL A 257 1.63 -30.81 -7.80
C VAL A 257 1.23 -32.02 -8.64
N ASP A 258 2.05 -32.39 -9.62
CA ASP A 258 1.86 -33.63 -10.37
C ASP A 258 1.96 -34.86 -9.44
N SER A 259 1.24 -35.93 -9.78
CA SER A 259 1.21 -37.17 -8.99
C SER A 259 2.60 -37.82 -8.81
N SER A 260 3.54 -37.56 -9.74
CA SER A 260 4.93 -38.03 -9.66
C SER A 260 5.80 -37.26 -8.66
N VAL A 261 5.36 -36.11 -8.16
CA VAL A 261 6.13 -35.26 -7.24
C VAL A 261 5.92 -35.75 -5.82
N ASP A 262 6.89 -36.49 -5.27
CA ASP A 262 6.83 -37.07 -3.92
C ASP A 262 7.46 -36.20 -2.83
N ARG A 263 8.04 -35.07 -3.21
CA ARG A 263 8.65 -34.10 -2.30
C ARG A 263 8.59 -32.69 -2.88
N ILE A 264 8.54 -31.71 -2.00
CA ILE A 264 8.54 -30.29 -2.33
C ILE A 264 9.39 -29.53 -1.31
N ASN A 265 10.02 -28.44 -1.73
CA ASN A 265 10.57 -27.45 -0.81
C ASN A 265 9.99 -26.07 -1.13
N VAL A 266 10.01 -25.22 -0.10
CA VAL A 266 9.53 -23.84 -0.17
C VAL A 266 10.73 -22.91 0.00
N THR A 267 10.78 -21.83 -0.77
CA THR A 267 11.84 -20.80 -0.65
C THR A 267 11.17 -19.49 -0.23
N PRO A 268 11.11 -19.22 1.08
CA PRO A 268 10.60 -17.97 1.61
C PRO A 268 11.70 -16.90 1.68
N THR A 269 11.38 -15.66 1.33
CA THR A 269 12.25 -14.49 1.48
C THR A 269 11.57 -13.51 2.43
N ALA A 270 12.21 -13.22 3.56
CA ALA A 270 11.71 -12.22 4.51
C ALA A 270 11.80 -10.82 3.89
N ALA A 271 10.83 -9.97 4.20
CA ALA A 271 10.88 -8.55 3.87
C ALA A 271 11.96 -7.82 4.71
N ASP A 272 12.16 -8.26 5.95
CA ASP A 272 13.22 -7.78 6.84
C ASP A 272 14.37 -8.80 6.93
N ALA A 273 15.60 -8.33 6.72
CA ALA A 273 16.79 -9.19 6.72
C ALA A 273 17.09 -9.85 8.07
N ALA A 274 16.55 -9.32 9.17
CA ALA A 274 16.75 -9.82 10.51
C ALA A 274 15.58 -10.65 11.07
N ALA A 275 14.49 -10.81 10.31
CA ALA A 275 13.42 -11.71 10.67
C ALA A 275 13.86 -13.18 10.57
N VAL A 276 13.38 -14.01 11.50
CA VAL A 276 13.65 -15.45 11.51
C VAL A 276 12.50 -16.18 10.84
N ILE A 277 12.81 -16.96 9.79
CA ILE A 277 11.82 -17.79 9.10
C ILE A 277 11.93 -19.23 9.60
N LYS A 278 10.78 -19.85 9.91
CA LYS A 278 10.67 -21.28 10.22
C LYS A 278 9.69 -21.95 9.27
N VAL A 279 10.14 -22.98 8.56
CA VAL A 279 9.30 -23.85 7.74
C VAL A 279 9.04 -25.15 8.50
N ASN A 280 7.78 -25.48 8.77
CA ASN A 280 7.38 -26.61 9.62
C ASN A 280 8.15 -26.64 10.96
N GLY A 281 8.36 -25.46 11.56
CA GLY A 281 9.10 -25.27 12.81
C GLY A 281 10.63 -25.31 12.68
N THR A 282 11.19 -25.63 11.50
CA THR A 282 12.63 -25.67 11.24
C THR A 282 13.11 -24.34 10.69
N VAL A 283 14.17 -23.76 11.25
CA VAL A 283 14.73 -22.47 10.78
C VAL A 283 15.27 -22.60 9.36
N VAL A 284 14.89 -21.66 8.48
CA VAL A 284 15.34 -21.57 7.09
C VAL A 284 15.88 -20.16 6.84
N ALA A 285 17.01 -20.04 6.16
CA ALA A 285 17.58 -18.74 5.80
C ALA A 285 16.71 -18.04 4.75
N SER A 286 16.57 -16.72 4.85
CA SER A 286 15.83 -15.91 3.86
C SER A 286 16.37 -16.14 2.44
N GLY A 287 15.48 -16.31 1.48
CA GLY A 287 15.80 -16.56 0.07
C GLY A 287 16.40 -17.95 -0.21
N THR A 288 16.40 -18.85 0.77
CA THR A 288 16.95 -20.21 0.64
C THR A 288 15.84 -21.26 0.71
N ALA A 289 15.93 -22.29 -0.12
CA ALA A 289 14.99 -23.41 -0.10
C ALA A 289 15.03 -24.14 1.25
N SER A 290 13.85 -24.53 1.74
CA SER A 290 13.70 -25.39 2.90
C SER A 290 14.26 -26.79 2.63
N GLY A 291 14.32 -27.62 3.68
CA GLY A 291 14.43 -29.06 3.49
C GLY A 291 13.23 -29.64 2.72
N ASP A 292 13.43 -30.81 2.12
CA ASP A 292 12.37 -31.51 1.40
C ASP A 292 11.24 -31.94 2.35
N VAL A 293 10.01 -31.59 2.00
CA VAL A 293 8.79 -32.06 2.65
C VAL A 293 8.24 -33.20 1.82
N SER A 294 8.17 -34.40 2.42
CA SER A 294 7.58 -35.57 1.76
C SER A 294 6.08 -35.40 1.57
N LEU A 295 5.59 -35.75 0.39
CA LEU A 295 4.18 -35.66 0.03
C LEU A 295 3.60 -37.07 -0.11
N SER A 296 2.52 -37.34 0.60
CA SER A 296 1.77 -38.59 0.45
C SER A 296 0.85 -38.51 -0.75
N GLU A 297 0.92 -39.51 -1.64
CA GLU A 297 -0.01 -39.61 -2.76
C GLU A 297 -1.46 -39.73 -2.26
N GLY A 298 -2.39 -39.02 -2.91
CA GLY A 298 -3.80 -39.01 -2.52
C GLY A 298 -4.06 -38.24 -1.24
N SER A 299 -3.25 -37.22 -0.93
CA SER A 299 -3.39 -36.45 0.30
C SER A 299 -3.03 -34.97 0.10
N SER A 300 -3.48 -34.16 1.05
CA SER A 300 -3.12 -32.75 1.19
C SER A 300 -2.15 -32.60 2.37
N THR A 301 -0.98 -32.04 2.12
CA THR A 301 0.06 -31.79 3.12
C THR A 301 0.09 -30.31 3.45
N VAL A 302 -0.04 -29.96 4.73
CA VAL A 302 0.07 -28.58 5.18
C VAL A 302 1.52 -28.25 5.50
N ILE A 303 2.04 -27.20 4.87
CA ILE A 303 3.35 -26.61 5.18
C ILE A 303 3.10 -25.26 5.84
N THR A 304 3.66 -25.06 7.03
CA THR A 304 3.61 -23.78 7.73
C THR A 304 4.92 -23.02 7.55
N VAL A 305 4.82 -21.73 7.26
CA VAL A 305 5.95 -20.81 7.25
C VAL A 305 5.67 -19.72 8.27
N ALA A 306 6.36 -19.76 9.40
CA ALA A 306 6.27 -18.73 10.42
C ALA A 306 7.43 -17.75 10.24
N VAL A 307 7.13 -16.46 10.22
CA VAL A 307 8.12 -15.39 10.23
C VAL A 307 8.00 -14.69 11.57
N THR A 308 9.09 -14.67 12.33
CA THR A 308 9.18 -13.96 13.61
C THR A 308 10.09 -12.77 13.40
N ALA A 309 9.53 -11.56 13.50
CA ALA A 309 10.30 -10.32 13.47
C ALA A 309 11.16 -10.19 14.74
N GLN A 310 12.13 -9.29 14.74
CA GLN A 310 12.99 -9.07 15.91
C GLN A 310 12.19 -8.63 17.15
N SER A 311 11.03 -8.00 16.95
CA SER A 311 10.09 -7.60 18.02
C SER A 311 9.34 -8.76 18.67
N GLU A 312 9.51 -9.98 18.17
CA GLU A 312 8.66 -11.16 18.44
C GLU A 312 7.25 -11.07 17.81
N THR A 313 6.96 -10.07 16.99
CA THR A 313 5.78 -10.09 16.11
C THR A 313 5.88 -11.30 15.19
N GLU A 314 4.83 -12.13 15.17
CA GLU A 314 4.78 -13.30 14.30
C GLU A 314 3.72 -13.13 13.20
N LYS A 315 4.06 -13.59 12.00
CA LYS A 315 3.10 -13.78 10.91
C LYS A 315 3.29 -15.16 10.32
N GLY A 316 2.17 -15.87 10.16
CA GLY A 316 2.14 -17.23 9.63
C GLY A 316 1.57 -17.27 8.22
N TYR A 317 2.25 -17.98 7.33
CA TYR A 317 1.78 -18.36 6.01
C TYR A 317 1.55 -19.87 5.97
N THR A 318 0.43 -20.30 5.38
CA THR A 318 0.04 -21.70 5.29
C THR A 318 -0.09 -22.10 3.83
N LEU A 319 0.61 -23.16 3.43
CA LEU A 319 0.48 -23.76 2.10
C LEU A 319 -0.18 -25.13 2.26
N THR A 320 -1.32 -25.31 1.61
CA THR A 320 -1.95 -26.64 1.45
C THR A 320 -1.49 -27.24 0.14
N VAL A 321 -0.54 -28.17 0.21
CA VAL A 321 0.03 -28.85 -0.96
C VAL A 321 -0.78 -30.11 -1.26
N ILE A 322 -1.47 -30.15 -2.39
CA ILE A 322 -2.30 -31.26 -2.83
C ILE A 322 -1.48 -32.14 -3.79
N ARG A 323 -1.23 -33.39 -3.40
CA ARG A 323 -0.65 -34.42 -4.28
C ARG A 323 -1.74 -35.44 -4.64
N PRO A 324 -2.35 -35.34 -5.83
CA PRO A 324 -3.42 -36.24 -6.23
C PRO A 324 -2.91 -37.66 -6.52
N LYS A 325 -3.72 -38.66 -6.16
CA LYS A 325 -3.52 -40.07 -6.51
C LYS A 325 -3.77 -40.29 -7.99
N GLY A 326 -2.79 -40.84 -8.71
CA GLY A 326 -2.95 -41.19 -10.11
C GLY A 326 -3.92 -42.36 -10.28
N LEU A 327 -5.05 -42.13 -10.96
CA LEU A 327 -5.98 -43.20 -11.30
C LEU A 327 -5.69 -43.78 -12.69
N PRO A 328 -6.01 -45.06 -12.93
CA PRO A 328 -5.84 -45.68 -14.25
C PRO A 328 -6.58 -44.90 -15.34
N ALA A 329 -5.99 -44.86 -16.54
CA ALA A 329 -6.63 -44.26 -17.69
C ALA A 329 -7.99 -44.92 -17.98
N PRO A 330 -9.08 -44.14 -18.14
CA PRO A 330 -10.40 -44.71 -18.41
C PRO A 330 -10.47 -45.27 -19.84
N ALA A 331 -11.28 -46.32 -20.02
CA ALA A 331 -11.70 -46.78 -21.34
C ALA A 331 -12.81 -45.86 -21.91
N THR A 332 -13.06 -45.94 -23.22
CA THR A 332 -14.19 -45.25 -23.87
C THR A 332 -15.51 -45.62 -23.19
N GLY A 333 -16.26 -44.62 -22.74
CA GLY A 333 -17.51 -44.80 -21.97
C GLY A 333 -17.32 -45.33 -20.55
N GLY A 334 -16.08 -45.52 -20.09
CA GLY A 334 -15.76 -46.06 -18.77
C GLY A 334 -16.05 -45.06 -17.64
N THR A 335 -16.51 -45.58 -16.50
CA THR A 335 -16.75 -44.80 -15.28
C THR A 335 -15.69 -45.13 -14.24
N ILE A 336 -15.07 -44.10 -13.67
CA ILE A 336 -14.18 -44.18 -12.51
C ILE A 336 -14.98 -43.77 -11.27
N THR A 337 -15.28 -44.72 -10.39
CA THR A 337 -15.92 -44.42 -9.09
C THR A 337 -14.87 -43.89 -8.11
N LEU A 338 -15.12 -42.73 -7.54
CA LEU A 338 -14.26 -42.11 -6.53
C LEU A 338 -14.42 -42.85 -5.19
N GLU A 339 -13.31 -43.03 -4.48
CA GLU A 339 -13.28 -43.79 -3.22
C GLU A 339 -14.03 -43.07 -2.09
N ASP A 340 -13.85 -41.75 -1.99
CA ASP A 340 -14.46 -40.89 -0.98
C ASP A 340 -14.46 -39.41 -1.44
N ALA A 341 -14.93 -38.50 -0.58
CA ALA A 341 -15.04 -37.06 -0.85
C ALA A 341 -13.78 -36.24 -0.46
N THR A 342 -12.72 -36.89 -0.02
CA THR A 342 -11.52 -36.25 0.57
C THR A 342 -10.22 -36.58 -0.16
N THR A 343 -10.07 -37.77 -0.73
CA THR A 343 -8.86 -38.28 -1.39
C THR A 343 -8.67 -37.56 -2.74
N PRO A 344 -7.68 -36.66 -2.88
CA PRO A 344 -7.41 -35.97 -4.14
C PRO A 344 -7.00 -36.97 -5.23
N VAL A 345 -7.51 -36.80 -6.45
CA VAL A 345 -7.25 -37.72 -7.57
C VAL A 345 -6.84 -36.98 -8.84
N SER A 346 -6.00 -37.65 -9.64
CA SER A 346 -5.62 -37.20 -10.98
C SER A 346 -5.95 -38.26 -12.01
N ILE A 347 -6.51 -37.84 -13.14
CA ILE A 347 -6.97 -38.73 -14.21
C ILE A 347 -6.43 -38.19 -15.53
N THR A 348 -5.71 -39.03 -16.26
CA THR A 348 -5.31 -38.74 -17.64
C THR A 348 -6.19 -39.53 -18.60
N VAL A 349 -6.93 -38.81 -19.44
CA VAL A 349 -7.75 -39.38 -20.52
C VAL A 349 -6.93 -39.34 -21.81
N PRO A 350 -6.49 -40.50 -22.34
CA PRO A 350 -5.69 -40.57 -23.56
C PRO A 350 -6.47 -40.09 -24.78
N ALA A 351 -5.73 -39.70 -25.83
CA ALA A 351 -6.33 -39.32 -27.10
C ALA A 351 -7.20 -40.42 -27.71
N GLY A 352 -8.39 -40.05 -28.18
CA GLY A 352 -9.37 -40.97 -28.78
C GLY A 352 -10.32 -41.64 -27.78
N VAL A 353 -10.11 -41.48 -26.46
CA VAL A 353 -11.08 -41.92 -25.45
C VAL A 353 -12.19 -40.88 -25.34
N THR A 354 -13.45 -41.31 -25.50
CA THR A 354 -14.63 -40.42 -25.42
C THR A 354 -15.61 -40.92 -24.36
N GLY A 355 -16.35 -40.01 -23.74
CA GLY A 355 -17.42 -40.36 -22.78
C GLY A 355 -16.91 -40.98 -21.48
N ALA A 356 -15.64 -40.76 -21.12
CA ALA A 356 -15.11 -41.14 -19.82
C ALA A 356 -15.83 -40.36 -18.71
N LYS A 357 -16.16 -41.03 -17.60
CA LYS A 357 -16.90 -40.44 -16.48
C LYS A 357 -16.15 -40.61 -15.18
N ILE A 358 -16.36 -39.67 -14.27
CA ILE A 358 -16.12 -39.86 -12.84
C ILE A 358 -17.47 -40.00 -12.14
N GLN A 359 -17.51 -40.73 -11.03
CA GLN A 359 -18.71 -40.88 -10.23
C GLN A 359 -18.39 -40.65 -8.76
N ALA A 360 -19.17 -39.79 -8.10
CA ALA A 360 -19.05 -39.56 -6.67
C ALA A 360 -19.20 -40.85 -5.85
N ALA A 361 -18.56 -40.90 -4.68
CA ALA A 361 -18.67 -42.03 -3.76
C ALA A 361 -20.11 -42.23 -3.26
N SER A 362 -20.86 -41.14 -3.08
CA SER A 362 -22.25 -41.15 -2.64
C SER A 362 -23.00 -39.90 -3.10
N VAL A 363 -24.32 -40.03 -3.27
CA VAL A 363 -25.24 -38.92 -3.55
C VAL A 363 -26.29 -38.89 -2.44
N ASP A 364 -26.59 -37.71 -1.90
CA ASP A 364 -27.71 -37.53 -0.98
C ASP A 364 -29.04 -37.65 -1.75
N PRO A 365 -29.88 -38.67 -1.48
CA PRO A 365 -31.10 -38.89 -2.23
C PRO A 365 -32.19 -37.84 -1.95
N ALA A 366 -32.08 -37.07 -0.86
CA ALA A 366 -33.04 -36.02 -0.53
C ALA A 366 -32.78 -34.73 -1.31
N THR A 367 -31.51 -34.37 -1.52
CA THR A 367 -31.12 -33.12 -2.19
C THR A 367 -30.58 -33.32 -3.61
N ASN A 368 -30.25 -34.56 -4.00
CA ASN A 368 -29.51 -34.92 -5.22
C ASN A 368 -28.14 -34.22 -5.30
N GLU A 369 -27.47 -34.09 -4.15
CA GLU A 369 -26.16 -33.44 -4.02
C GLU A 369 -25.08 -34.47 -3.69
N ALA A 370 -23.87 -34.25 -4.19
CA ALA A 370 -22.70 -35.07 -3.91
C ALA A 370 -21.48 -34.17 -3.68
N ILE A 371 -20.64 -34.55 -2.72
CA ILE A 371 -19.40 -33.83 -2.41
C ILE A 371 -18.25 -34.50 -3.14
N PHE A 372 -17.49 -33.74 -3.91
CA PHE A 372 -16.33 -34.24 -4.64
C PHE A 372 -15.02 -33.95 -3.89
N PRO A 373 -14.04 -34.88 -3.94
CA PRO A 373 -12.68 -34.56 -3.56
C PRO A 373 -12.07 -33.58 -4.57
N PHE A 374 -10.82 -33.18 -4.34
CA PHE A 374 -10.07 -32.51 -5.40
C PHE A 374 -9.92 -33.47 -6.59
N VAL A 375 -10.35 -33.05 -7.78
CA VAL A 375 -10.21 -33.84 -9.01
C VAL A 375 -9.45 -33.02 -10.04
N GLN A 376 -8.31 -33.54 -10.49
CA GLN A 376 -7.60 -33.03 -11.65
C GLN A 376 -7.78 -33.99 -12.83
N ALA A 377 -8.39 -33.53 -13.92
CA ALA A 377 -8.52 -34.32 -15.14
C ALA A 377 -7.77 -33.67 -16.29
N GLN A 378 -6.94 -34.45 -16.99
CA GLN A 378 -6.19 -34.03 -18.17
C GLN A 378 -6.66 -34.85 -19.38
N VAL A 379 -7.25 -34.19 -20.37
CA VAL A 379 -7.78 -34.83 -21.58
C VAL A 379 -6.91 -34.47 -22.77
N ILE A 380 -6.23 -35.46 -23.33
CA ILE A 380 -5.31 -35.27 -24.45
C ILE A 380 -6.10 -35.33 -25.75
N SER A 381 -6.02 -34.29 -26.58
CA SER A 381 -6.60 -34.27 -27.92
C SER A 381 -5.53 -34.15 -28.99
N ASN A 382 -5.59 -35.07 -29.96
CA ASN A 382 -4.87 -35.01 -31.23
C ASN A 382 -5.83 -35.04 -32.44
N MET A 383 -7.13 -34.77 -32.22
CA MET A 383 -8.19 -34.96 -33.20
C MET A 383 -8.15 -33.84 -34.26
N GLN A 384 -7.78 -34.17 -35.50
CA GLN A 384 -7.75 -33.18 -36.59
C GLN A 384 -9.09 -32.46 -36.76
N GLY A 385 -9.08 -31.13 -36.86
CA GLY A 385 -10.28 -30.31 -36.96
C GLY A 385 -10.94 -29.98 -35.60
N ALA A 386 -10.31 -30.38 -34.49
CA ALA A 386 -10.64 -29.95 -33.13
C ALA A 386 -9.42 -29.28 -32.47
N VAL A 387 -9.63 -28.72 -31.28
CA VAL A 387 -8.54 -28.19 -30.44
C VAL A 387 -7.52 -29.29 -30.12
N GLN A 388 -6.24 -28.95 -30.25
CA GLN A 388 -5.10 -29.84 -30.02
C GLN A 388 -4.45 -29.53 -28.67
N GLY A 389 -3.87 -30.55 -28.04
CA GLY A 389 -3.18 -30.42 -26.76
C GLY A 389 -3.96 -31.00 -25.59
N THR A 390 -3.59 -30.61 -24.37
CA THR A 390 -4.17 -31.14 -23.13
C THR A 390 -5.18 -30.14 -22.56
N ILE A 391 -6.44 -30.53 -22.49
CA ILE A 391 -7.49 -29.81 -21.80
C ILE A 391 -7.42 -30.22 -20.33
N ALA A 392 -7.35 -29.25 -19.41
CA ALA A 392 -7.25 -29.54 -17.98
C ALA A 392 -8.49 -29.03 -17.24
N MET A 393 -9.11 -29.90 -16.43
CA MET A 393 -10.18 -29.54 -15.50
C MET A 393 -9.69 -29.74 -14.07
N GLN A 394 -10.05 -28.82 -13.17
CA GLN A 394 -9.84 -28.94 -11.74
C GLN A 394 -11.14 -28.67 -10.97
N ILE A 395 -11.64 -29.69 -10.27
CA ILE A 395 -12.73 -29.57 -9.30
C ILE A 395 -12.09 -29.38 -7.92
N PRO A 396 -12.37 -28.29 -7.21
CA PRO A 396 -11.83 -28.04 -5.88
C PRO A 396 -12.30 -29.07 -4.85
N GLN A 397 -11.48 -29.32 -3.83
CA GLN A 397 -11.87 -30.21 -2.74
C GLN A 397 -13.11 -29.69 -2.01
N GLY A 398 -14.08 -30.58 -1.77
CA GLY A 398 -15.30 -30.24 -1.05
C GLY A 398 -16.37 -29.56 -1.90
N THR A 399 -16.18 -29.47 -3.22
CA THR A 399 -17.20 -28.95 -4.13
C THR A 399 -18.47 -29.78 -4.01
N VAL A 400 -19.59 -29.13 -3.68
CA VAL A 400 -20.92 -29.71 -3.67
C VAL A 400 -21.49 -29.59 -5.08
N VAL A 401 -21.66 -30.74 -5.72
CA VAL A 401 -22.28 -30.85 -7.04
C VAL A 401 -23.73 -31.25 -6.86
N LYS A 402 -24.64 -30.51 -7.49
CA LYS A 402 -26.07 -30.81 -7.52
C LYS A 402 -26.49 -31.28 -8.91
N GLY A 403 -27.18 -32.40 -8.96
CA GLY A 403 -27.71 -32.98 -10.21
C GLY A 403 -29.24 -33.05 -10.25
N PRO A 404 -29.79 -33.45 -11.41
CA PRO A 404 -31.23 -33.69 -11.55
C PRO A 404 -31.70 -34.88 -10.70
N ALA A 405 -33.02 -35.01 -10.54
CA ALA A 405 -33.62 -36.13 -9.81
C ALA A 405 -33.18 -37.48 -10.41
N GLY A 406 -32.67 -38.37 -9.56
CA GLY A 406 -32.18 -39.69 -9.97
C GLY A 406 -30.75 -39.69 -10.53
N TRP A 407 -30.04 -38.57 -10.43
CA TRP A 407 -28.61 -38.51 -10.73
C TRP A 407 -27.80 -39.42 -9.81
N ASP A 408 -26.91 -40.21 -10.41
CA ASP A 408 -26.10 -41.23 -9.72
C ASP A 408 -24.71 -40.72 -9.30
N GLY A 409 -24.50 -39.40 -9.34
CA GLY A 409 -23.22 -38.79 -9.00
C GLY A 409 -22.23 -38.78 -10.16
N SER A 410 -22.62 -39.20 -11.37
CA SER A 410 -21.72 -39.25 -12.52
C SER A 410 -21.55 -37.91 -13.24
N ILE A 411 -20.30 -37.61 -13.60
CA ILE A 411 -19.89 -36.44 -14.38
C ILE A 411 -19.07 -36.95 -15.57
N THR A 412 -19.49 -36.64 -16.80
CA THR A 412 -18.65 -36.89 -17.97
C THR A 412 -17.49 -35.92 -17.96
N LEU A 413 -16.27 -36.45 -18.02
CA LEU A 413 -15.03 -35.67 -18.15
C LEU A 413 -15.02 -34.89 -19.47
N PRO A 414 -14.18 -33.84 -19.60
CA PRO A 414 -14.13 -33.03 -20.82
C PRO A 414 -14.01 -33.90 -22.08
N THR A 415 -14.92 -33.68 -23.02
CA THR A 415 -14.95 -34.38 -24.30
C THR A 415 -14.77 -33.36 -25.41
N VAL A 416 -13.62 -33.45 -26.10
CA VAL A 416 -13.32 -32.58 -27.24
C VAL A 416 -14.14 -33.02 -28.45
N LYS A 417 -14.82 -32.07 -29.09
CA LYS A 417 -15.58 -32.27 -30.34
C LYS A 417 -14.91 -31.56 -31.50
N LEU A 418 -15.27 -31.94 -32.72
CA LEU A 418 -14.86 -31.24 -33.93
C LEU A 418 -15.38 -29.79 -33.90
N ASN A 419 -14.57 -28.84 -34.37
CA ASN A 419 -15.01 -27.44 -34.44
C ASN A 419 -16.24 -27.25 -35.33
N SER A 420 -16.44 -28.15 -36.30
CA SER A 420 -17.61 -28.18 -37.17
C SER A 420 -18.88 -28.75 -36.52
N SER A 421 -18.82 -29.26 -35.28
CA SER A 421 -19.99 -29.77 -34.58
C SER A 421 -20.91 -28.66 -34.07
N GLU A 422 -20.38 -27.45 -33.97
CA GLU A 422 -21.09 -26.28 -33.48
C GLU A 422 -20.94 -25.12 -34.47
N SER A 423 -21.87 -24.17 -34.38
CA SER A 423 -21.85 -22.96 -35.19
C SER A 423 -22.20 -21.78 -34.31
N ILE A 424 -21.54 -20.65 -34.54
CA ILE A 424 -21.87 -19.36 -33.93
C ILE A 424 -22.08 -18.33 -35.03
N SER A 425 -23.09 -17.48 -34.87
CA SER A 425 -23.58 -16.59 -35.94
C SER A 425 -22.54 -15.56 -36.41
N ASN A 426 -21.64 -15.12 -35.52
CA ASN A 426 -20.72 -14.00 -35.77
C ASN A 426 -19.24 -14.40 -35.53
N GLY A 427 -18.86 -15.64 -35.81
CA GLY A 427 -17.52 -16.10 -35.52
C GLY A 427 -17.16 -17.44 -36.14
N THR A 428 -15.86 -17.74 -36.14
CA THR A 428 -15.33 -19.05 -36.50
C THR A 428 -15.07 -19.85 -35.23
N VAL A 429 -15.63 -21.04 -35.12
CA VAL A 429 -15.41 -21.94 -33.97
C VAL A 429 -13.99 -22.48 -33.99
N ASN A 430 -13.31 -22.40 -32.86
CA ASN A 430 -11.91 -22.80 -32.66
C ASN A 430 -11.75 -23.99 -31.72
N ALA A 431 -12.66 -24.16 -30.76
CA ALA A 431 -12.71 -25.32 -29.88
C ALA A 431 -14.14 -25.59 -29.42
N VAL A 432 -14.49 -26.86 -29.25
CA VAL A 432 -15.75 -27.29 -28.62
C VAL A 432 -15.41 -28.34 -27.58
N VAL A 433 -15.76 -28.07 -26.33
CA VAL A 433 -15.51 -28.95 -25.17
C VAL A 433 -16.83 -29.19 -24.45
N GLU A 434 -17.30 -30.43 -24.46
CA GLU A 434 -18.50 -30.85 -23.75
C GLU A 434 -18.11 -31.47 -22.40
N ILE A 435 -18.80 -31.09 -21.33
CA ILE A 435 -18.53 -31.61 -19.98
C ILE A 435 -19.84 -31.79 -19.21
N GLY A 436 -19.85 -32.69 -18.22
CA GLY A 436 -21.00 -32.92 -17.34
C GLY A 436 -21.98 -33.96 -17.87
N LEU A 437 -23.26 -33.58 -18.00
CA LEU A 437 -24.32 -34.47 -18.45
C LEU A 437 -24.77 -34.08 -19.87
N PRO A 438 -24.89 -35.02 -20.81
CA PRO A 438 -25.42 -34.72 -22.14
C PRO A 438 -26.85 -34.14 -22.13
N ASP A 439 -27.71 -34.65 -21.24
CA ASP A 439 -29.15 -34.34 -21.20
C ASP A 439 -29.60 -33.66 -19.88
N GLY A 440 -28.68 -33.06 -19.11
CA GLY A 440 -28.98 -32.47 -17.81
C GLY A 440 -28.02 -31.36 -17.41
N ILE A 441 -28.35 -30.65 -16.33
CA ILE A 441 -27.50 -29.58 -15.78
C ILE A 441 -26.93 -30.07 -14.45
N LEU A 442 -25.63 -29.88 -14.27
CA LEU A 442 -24.96 -30.00 -12.98
C LEU A 442 -24.55 -28.59 -12.54
N THR A 443 -24.83 -28.25 -11.29
CA THR A 443 -24.43 -26.96 -10.69
C THR A 443 -23.49 -27.17 -9.51
N PHE A 444 -22.64 -26.19 -9.24
CA PHE A 444 -21.60 -26.25 -8.20
C PHE A 444 -21.74 -25.08 -7.23
N ASP A 445 -21.40 -25.30 -5.97
CA ASP A 445 -21.26 -24.22 -4.97
C ASP A 445 -19.93 -23.47 -5.15
N GLN A 446 -18.88 -24.18 -5.58
CA GLN A 446 -17.55 -23.66 -5.89
C GLN A 446 -17.27 -23.65 -7.39
N ALA A 447 -16.53 -22.64 -7.85
CA ALA A 447 -16.13 -22.52 -9.25
C ALA A 447 -15.15 -23.63 -9.64
N VAL A 448 -15.41 -24.29 -10.77
CA VAL A 448 -14.53 -25.29 -11.39
C VAL A 448 -13.69 -24.61 -12.46
N ARG A 449 -12.40 -24.95 -12.51
CA ARG A 449 -11.45 -24.41 -13.49
C ARG A 449 -11.35 -25.33 -14.70
N LEU A 450 -11.50 -24.79 -15.90
CA LEU A 450 -11.31 -25.48 -17.18
C LEU A 450 -10.32 -24.70 -18.06
N LEU A 451 -9.17 -25.29 -18.37
CA LEU A 451 -8.15 -24.72 -19.25
C LEU A 451 -8.23 -25.35 -20.64
N ILE A 452 -8.25 -24.51 -21.68
CA ILE A 452 -8.26 -24.89 -23.09
C ILE A 452 -6.99 -24.34 -23.76
N PRO A 453 -6.11 -25.21 -24.28
CA PRO A 453 -4.77 -24.81 -24.71
C PRO A 453 -4.75 -24.00 -26.01
N GLY A 454 -3.87 -23.00 -26.09
CA GLY A 454 -3.63 -22.17 -27.29
C GLY A 454 -4.82 -21.30 -27.71
N GLN A 455 -5.71 -21.00 -26.78
CA GLN A 455 -6.97 -20.29 -27.06
C GLN A 455 -7.01 -18.86 -26.51
N ALA A 456 -5.90 -18.31 -26.02
CA ALA A 456 -5.86 -16.93 -25.53
C ALA A 456 -6.39 -15.92 -26.56
N GLY A 457 -7.03 -14.85 -26.08
CA GLY A 457 -7.59 -13.75 -26.88
C GLY A 457 -8.88 -14.09 -27.65
N LYS A 458 -9.47 -15.27 -27.40
CA LYS A 458 -10.71 -15.71 -28.08
C LYS A 458 -11.95 -15.46 -27.22
N SER A 459 -13.11 -15.44 -27.87
CA SER A 459 -14.41 -15.38 -27.20
C SER A 459 -14.89 -16.78 -26.84
N VAL A 460 -15.72 -16.86 -25.80
CA VAL A 460 -16.27 -18.13 -25.31
C VAL A 460 -17.79 -17.98 -25.20
N ALA A 461 -18.50 -19.06 -25.47
CA ALA A 461 -19.92 -19.20 -25.18
C ALA A 461 -20.16 -20.56 -24.52
N TYR A 462 -21.17 -20.65 -23.66
CA TYR A 462 -21.70 -21.93 -23.21
C TYR A 462 -22.99 -22.27 -23.97
N LYS A 463 -23.30 -23.56 -24.09
CA LYS A 463 -24.50 -24.06 -24.77
C LYS A 463 -25.12 -25.19 -23.97
N ARG A 464 -26.40 -25.04 -23.64
CA ARG A 464 -27.22 -26.03 -22.94
C ARG A 464 -28.13 -26.77 -23.92
N GLY A 465 -27.86 -28.05 -24.18
CA GLY A 465 -28.63 -28.86 -25.13
C GLY A 465 -28.71 -28.23 -26.52
N ASN A 466 -29.91 -28.14 -27.10
CA ASN A 466 -30.14 -27.56 -28.43
C ASN A 466 -30.37 -26.04 -28.43
N ASN A 467 -30.15 -25.35 -27.29
CA ASN A 467 -30.33 -23.91 -27.21
C ASN A 467 -29.23 -23.16 -27.99
N ALA A 468 -29.47 -21.89 -28.27
CA ALA A 468 -28.46 -21.02 -28.85
C ALA A 468 -27.25 -20.86 -27.89
N PRO A 469 -26.01 -20.79 -28.40
CA PRO A 469 -24.85 -20.46 -27.58
C PRO A 469 -25.02 -19.10 -26.89
N VAL A 470 -24.71 -19.04 -25.60
CA VAL A 470 -24.74 -17.84 -24.77
C VAL A 470 -23.31 -17.37 -24.52
N PRO A 471 -22.92 -16.16 -24.94
CA PRO A 471 -21.57 -15.64 -24.71
C PRO A 471 -21.22 -15.55 -23.21
N ILE A 472 -20.00 -15.92 -22.87
CA ILE A 472 -19.37 -15.66 -21.57
C ILE A 472 -18.57 -14.36 -21.72
N THR A 473 -19.09 -13.27 -21.16
CA THR A 473 -18.47 -11.94 -21.27
C THR A 473 -17.65 -11.57 -20.04
N ARG A 474 -17.95 -12.15 -18.88
CA ARG A 474 -17.25 -11.84 -17.63
C ARG A 474 -15.78 -12.25 -17.70
N ILE A 475 -14.90 -11.32 -17.37
CA ILE A 475 -13.47 -11.57 -17.17
C ILE A 475 -13.20 -11.73 -15.67
N ILE A 476 -12.56 -12.83 -15.27
CA ILE A 476 -12.17 -13.05 -13.87
C ILE A 476 -10.90 -12.26 -13.56
N SER A 477 -10.84 -11.60 -12.41
CA SER A 477 -9.71 -10.70 -12.05
C SER A 477 -8.37 -11.43 -11.89
N ALA A 478 -8.38 -12.71 -11.50
CA ALA A 478 -7.17 -13.51 -11.33
C ALA A 478 -7.43 -15.01 -11.53
N ASP A 479 -6.43 -15.74 -12.02
CA ASP A 479 -6.46 -17.20 -12.12
C ASP A 479 -6.27 -17.85 -10.74
N SER A 480 -7.31 -17.74 -9.89
CA SER A 480 -7.30 -18.23 -8.52
C SER A 480 -8.68 -18.71 -8.09
N GLN A 481 -8.72 -19.73 -7.23
CA GLN A 481 -9.98 -20.23 -6.67
C GLN A 481 -10.75 -19.15 -5.90
N ALA A 482 -10.02 -18.30 -5.16
CA ALA A 482 -10.60 -17.25 -4.34
C ALA A 482 -11.31 -16.18 -5.18
N ALA A 483 -10.66 -15.68 -6.24
CA ALA A 483 -11.26 -14.71 -7.15
C ALA A 483 -12.50 -15.30 -7.85
N ALA A 484 -12.37 -16.50 -8.41
CA ALA A 484 -13.47 -17.16 -9.10
C ALA A 484 -14.69 -17.42 -8.19
N ASN A 485 -14.48 -17.85 -6.95
CA ASN A 485 -15.57 -18.05 -5.98
C ASN A 485 -16.22 -16.73 -5.54
N ALA A 486 -15.44 -15.64 -5.45
CA ALA A 486 -15.95 -14.32 -5.06
C ALA A 486 -16.72 -13.63 -6.18
N GLU A 487 -16.30 -13.81 -7.44
CA GLU A 487 -16.82 -13.11 -8.60
C GLU A 487 -17.94 -13.86 -9.34
N LEU A 488 -18.11 -15.17 -9.10
CA LEU A 488 -19.15 -15.98 -9.74
C LEU A 488 -20.28 -16.34 -8.77
N GLY A 489 -21.49 -15.92 -9.13
CA GLY A 489 -22.74 -16.42 -8.57
C GLY A 489 -23.14 -17.78 -9.13
N ASP A 490 -24.31 -18.27 -8.70
CA ASP A 490 -24.83 -19.57 -9.10
C ASP A 490 -25.03 -19.65 -10.61
N GLU A 491 -24.60 -20.76 -11.22
CA GLU A 491 -24.67 -21.00 -12.67
C GLU A 491 -23.97 -19.94 -13.55
N GLU A 492 -23.11 -19.10 -12.99
CA GLU A 492 -22.34 -18.14 -13.76
C GLU A 492 -21.00 -18.71 -14.24
N ASP A 493 -20.45 -18.06 -15.26
CA ASP A 493 -19.16 -18.36 -15.85
C ASP A 493 -18.33 -17.07 -15.98
N GLY A 494 -17.01 -17.23 -15.98
CA GLY A 494 -16.08 -16.20 -16.38
C GLY A 494 -14.90 -16.80 -17.13
N LYS A 495 -14.19 -15.96 -17.88
CA LYS A 495 -12.99 -16.36 -18.62
C LYS A 495 -11.80 -15.48 -18.28
N LEU A 496 -10.60 -15.95 -18.56
CA LEU A 496 -9.40 -15.15 -18.60
C LEU A 496 -8.32 -15.86 -19.41
N ASP A 497 -7.37 -15.09 -19.93
CA ASP A 497 -6.20 -15.63 -20.61
C ASP A 497 -5.09 -15.93 -19.59
N VAL A 498 -4.43 -17.07 -19.74
CA VAL A 498 -3.29 -17.48 -18.92
C VAL A 498 -2.16 -17.89 -19.84
N GLY A 499 -1.26 -16.94 -20.12
CA GLY A 499 -0.23 -17.11 -21.13
C GLY A 499 -0.85 -17.28 -22.52
N ALA A 500 -0.58 -18.42 -23.17
CA ALA A 500 -1.14 -18.74 -24.48
C ALA A 500 -2.51 -19.45 -24.42
N ASP A 501 -2.97 -19.80 -23.22
CA ASP A 501 -4.15 -20.62 -23.00
C ASP A 501 -5.34 -19.78 -22.54
N LEU A 502 -6.54 -20.31 -22.71
CA LEU A 502 -7.78 -19.72 -22.21
C LEU A 502 -8.28 -20.53 -21.02
N VAL A 503 -8.63 -19.87 -19.93
CA VAL A 503 -9.24 -20.49 -18.76
C VAL A 503 -10.69 -20.04 -18.65
N ILE A 504 -11.56 -20.99 -18.34
CA ILE A 504 -12.97 -20.79 -18.03
C ILE A 504 -13.17 -21.23 -16.57
N TRP A 505 -13.68 -20.33 -15.76
CA TRP A 505 -14.19 -20.62 -14.42
C TRP A 505 -15.71 -20.73 -14.51
N THR A 506 -16.28 -21.80 -13.98
CA THR A 506 -17.71 -22.08 -14.14
C THR A 506 -18.35 -22.71 -12.90
N LYS A 507 -19.61 -22.35 -12.63
CA LYS A 507 -20.47 -23.01 -11.63
C LYS A 507 -21.49 -23.99 -12.22
N HIS A 508 -21.34 -24.36 -13.50
CA HIS A 508 -22.17 -25.40 -14.13
C HIS A 508 -21.44 -26.13 -15.28
N PHE A 509 -21.84 -27.35 -15.58
CA PHE A 509 -21.27 -28.08 -16.73
C PHE A 509 -22.21 -28.12 -17.93
N THR A 510 -21.65 -27.79 -19.10
CA THR A 510 -22.35 -27.70 -20.39
C THR A 510 -21.37 -27.94 -21.55
N THR A 511 -21.76 -27.56 -22.77
CA THR A 511 -20.82 -27.42 -23.89
C THR A 511 -20.24 -26.01 -23.92
N PHE A 512 -18.92 -25.89 -23.87
CA PHE A 512 -18.19 -24.64 -24.07
C PHE A 512 -17.66 -24.55 -25.51
N ILE A 513 -17.92 -23.42 -26.15
CA ILE A 513 -17.57 -23.11 -27.53
C ILE A 513 -16.62 -21.92 -27.50
N VAL A 514 -15.36 -22.14 -27.88
CA VAL A 514 -14.39 -21.07 -28.09
C VAL A 514 -14.43 -20.67 -29.56
N TYR A 515 -14.47 -19.38 -29.84
CA TYR A 515 -14.58 -18.86 -31.20
C TYR A 515 -13.82 -17.55 -31.36
N LYS A 516 -13.37 -17.30 -32.58
CA LYS A 516 -12.86 -16.01 -33.02
C LYS A 516 -14.02 -15.22 -33.65
N PRO A 517 -14.41 -14.07 -33.08
CA PRO A 517 -15.40 -13.22 -33.72
C PRO A 517 -14.95 -12.82 -35.14
N THR A 518 -15.87 -12.80 -36.09
CA THR A 518 -15.59 -12.19 -37.39
C THR A 518 -15.60 -10.68 -37.18
N SER A 519 -14.42 -10.06 -37.17
CA SER A 519 -14.26 -8.61 -37.19
C SER A 519 -15.15 -8.03 -38.29
N SER A 520 -16.10 -7.16 -37.92
CA SER A 520 -16.90 -6.40 -38.89
C SER A 520 -15.98 -5.39 -39.57
N GLY A 521 -15.31 -5.83 -40.64
CA GLY A 521 -14.61 -4.95 -41.56
C GLY A 521 -15.59 -3.94 -42.15
N GLY A 522 -15.17 -2.68 -42.20
CA GLY A 522 -15.97 -1.54 -42.63
C GLY A 522 -16.71 -1.73 -43.96
N GLY A 523 -17.93 -1.20 -43.99
CA GLY A 523 -18.78 -1.14 -45.18
C GLY A 523 -20.19 -0.71 -44.79
N GLY A 524 -20.51 0.57 -45.02
CA GLY A 524 -21.78 1.17 -44.64
C GLY A 524 -23.02 0.46 -45.20
N GLY A 525 -24.11 0.50 -44.43
CA GLY A 525 -25.42 0.08 -44.91
C GLY A 525 -26.37 -0.41 -43.81
N GLY A 526 -27.05 0.52 -43.16
CA GLY A 526 -28.44 0.43 -42.69
C GLY A 526 -28.97 -0.83 -41.99
N GLY A 527 -29.38 -0.64 -40.73
CA GLY A 527 -30.66 -1.17 -40.23
C GLY A 527 -30.60 -2.29 -39.19
N GLY A 528 -31.02 -1.97 -37.96
CA GLY A 528 -31.39 -2.97 -36.96
C GLY A 528 -31.18 -2.51 -35.52
N GLY A 529 -31.94 -1.50 -35.08
CA GLY A 529 -32.00 -1.12 -33.67
C GLY A 529 -32.62 -2.25 -32.83
N GLY A 530 -31.82 -2.84 -31.94
CA GLY A 530 -32.29 -3.69 -30.86
C GLY A 530 -31.85 -3.05 -29.54
N THR A 531 -32.78 -2.41 -28.84
CA THR A 531 -32.59 -1.94 -27.47
C THR A 531 -32.39 -3.16 -26.57
N LEU A 532 -31.20 -3.29 -25.96
CA LEU A 532 -30.99 -4.26 -24.88
C LEU A 532 -31.83 -3.83 -23.66
N PRO A 533 -32.42 -4.78 -22.89
CA PRO A 533 -33.07 -4.44 -21.63
C PRO A 533 -32.01 -3.95 -20.64
N GLY A 534 -32.20 -2.76 -20.07
CA GLY A 534 -31.27 -2.17 -19.10
C GLY A 534 -30.95 -3.10 -17.92
N VAL A 535 -29.71 -3.05 -17.44
CA VAL A 535 -29.17 -3.87 -16.35
C VAL A 535 -29.68 -3.33 -15.02
N SER A 536 -30.21 -4.20 -14.16
CA SER A 536 -30.70 -3.81 -12.84
C SER A 536 -29.54 -3.75 -11.85
N ILE A 537 -29.26 -2.56 -11.32
CA ILE A 537 -28.16 -2.28 -10.39
C ILE A 537 -28.74 -1.92 -9.02
N VAL A 538 -28.17 -2.49 -7.97
CA VAL A 538 -28.50 -2.12 -6.58
C VAL A 538 -27.46 -1.10 -6.10
N PRO A 539 -27.85 0.14 -5.73
CA PRO A 539 -26.89 1.19 -5.39
C PRO A 539 -25.87 0.83 -4.30
N SER A 540 -26.26 0.05 -3.30
CA SER A 540 -25.37 -0.39 -2.22
C SER A 540 -24.38 -1.48 -2.61
N LYS A 541 -24.53 -2.09 -3.79
CA LYS A 541 -23.65 -3.14 -4.30
C LYS A 541 -22.83 -2.69 -5.52
N GLY A 542 -23.30 -1.67 -6.24
CA GLY A 542 -22.73 -1.31 -7.53
C GLY A 542 -23.02 -2.38 -8.58
N GLY A 543 -22.29 -2.36 -9.68
CA GLY A 543 -22.32 -3.38 -10.72
C GLY A 543 -21.77 -2.91 -12.05
N THR A 544 -21.71 -3.82 -13.01
CA THR A 544 -21.11 -3.58 -14.33
C THR A 544 -22.18 -3.64 -15.41
N VAL A 545 -22.10 -2.71 -16.37
CA VAL A 545 -22.96 -2.65 -17.55
C VAL A 545 -22.07 -2.66 -18.79
N GLU A 546 -22.18 -3.68 -19.62
CA GLU A 546 -21.38 -3.82 -20.85
C GLU A 546 -22.28 -3.80 -22.08
N LEU A 547 -21.84 -3.13 -23.14
CA LEU A 547 -22.45 -3.17 -24.46
C LEU A 547 -21.50 -3.86 -25.43
N ALA A 548 -21.69 -5.17 -25.59
CA ALA A 548 -20.82 -6.06 -26.36
C ALA A 548 -19.34 -5.89 -25.96
N ASP A 549 -18.41 -6.01 -26.89
CA ASP A 549 -16.97 -5.81 -26.65
C ASP A 549 -16.55 -4.33 -26.79
N ALA A 550 -17.50 -3.39 -26.89
CA ALA A 550 -17.24 -2.02 -27.35
C ALA A 550 -17.17 -0.98 -26.22
N VAL A 551 -17.97 -1.13 -25.16
CA VAL A 551 -17.93 -0.23 -24.00
C VAL A 551 -18.41 -0.93 -22.73
N LYS A 552 -17.70 -0.69 -21.62
CA LYS A 552 -17.94 -1.23 -20.27
C LYS A 552 -18.06 -0.09 -19.27
N LEU A 553 -19.12 -0.11 -18.45
CA LEU A 553 -19.35 0.81 -17.35
C LEU A 553 -19.25 0.04 -16.03
N GLU A 554 -18.36 0.45 -15.14
CA GLU A 554 -18.19 -0.12 -13.79
C GLU A 554 -18.65 0.88 -12.74
N ILE A 555 -19.74 0.54 -12.04
CA ILE A 555 -20.36 1.37 -11.02
C ILE A 555 -19.96 0.81 -9.65
N PRO A 556 -19.12 1.49 -8.85
CA PRO A 556 -18.80 1.01 -7.51
C PRO A 556 -19.98 1.14 -6.54
N ALA A 557 -19.93 0.40 -5.44
CA ALA A 557 -20.93 0.47 -4.39
C ALA A 557 -21.00 1.89 -3.81
N GLY A 558 -22.20 2.47 -3.74
CA GLY A 558 -22.43 3.83 -3.24
C GLY A 558 -22.37 4.93 -4.30
N ALA A 559 -21.89 4.66 -5.51
CA ALA A 559 -21.81 5.65 -6.60
C ALA A 559 -23.20 6.09 -7.10
N LEU A 560 -24.19 5.21 -7.02
CA LEU A 560 -25.59 5.55 -7.32
C LEU A 560 -26.30 6.10 -6.08
N LYS A 561 -27.09 7.14 -6.26
CA LYS A 561 -27.95 7.75 -5.23
C LYS A 561 -29.14 6.85 -4.90
N GLY A 562 -29.42 6.73 -3.61
CA GLY A 562 -30.58 6.00 -3.07
C GLY A 562 -30.29 4.54 -2.74
N THR A 563 -31.34 3.78 -2.42
CA THR A 563 -31.23 2.36 -2.00
C THR A 563 -32.08 1.41 -2.85
N ALA A 564 -32.97 1.94 -3.68
CA ALA A 564 -33.82 1.14 -4.56
C ALA A 564 -33.03 0.67 -5.79
N THR A 565 -33.34 -0.54 -6.28
CA THR A 565 -32.79 -1.04 -7.53
C THR A 565 -33.19 -0.13 -8.69
N VAL A 566 -32.22 0.23 -9.52
CA VAL A 566 -32.38 1.11 -10.69
C VAL A 566 -31.97 0.37 -11.95
N LYS A 567 -32.57 0.70 -13.10
CA LYS A 567 -32.17 0.13 -14.39
C LYS A 567 -31.23 1.07 -15.11
N VAL A 568 -29.97 0.66 -15.25
CA VAL A 568 -28.96 1.39 -16.03
C VAL A 568 -28.91 0.80 -17.44
N LEU A 569 -28.96 1.68 -18.43
CA LEU A 569 -28.88 1.34 -19.84
C LEU A 569 -27.69 2.06 -20.46
N LEU A 570 -26.85 1.29 -21.15
CA LEU A 570 -25.76 1.77 -21.98
C LEU A 570 -26.11 1.42 -23.43
N GLU A 571 -26.26 2.43 -24.27
CA GLU A 571 -26.75 2.26 -25.64
C GLU A 571 -25.87 3.01 -26.65
N ARG A 572 -25.78 2.45 -27.87
CA ARG A 572 -25.17 3.15 -28.99
C ARG A 572 -26.14 4.18 -29.58
N VAL A 573 -25.69 5.41 -29.76
CA VAL A 573 -26.43 6.45 -30.47
C VAL A 573 -26.43 6.16 -31.97
N VAL A 574 -27.60 5.80 -32.51
CA VAL A 574 -27.79 5.46 -33.93
C VAL A 574 -28.39 6.60 -34.77
N THR A 575 -28.68 7.74 -34.14
CA THR A 575 -29.02 9.00 -34.84
C THR A 575 -27.75 9.72 -35.27
N THR A 576 -27.83 10.71 -36.16
CA THR A 576 -26.66 11.51 -36.58
C THR A 576 -25.89 11.99 -35.33
N PRO A 577 -24.64 11.53 -35.12
CA PRO A 577 -23.88 11.89 -33.93
C PRO A 577 -23.58 13.40 -33.92
N PRO A 578 -23.35 14.01 -32.74
CA PRO A 578 -22.97 15.41 -32.66
C PRO A 578 -21.74 15.71 -33.53
N ALA A 579 -21.73 16.88 -34.18
CA ALA A 579 -20.63 17.27 -35.05
C ALA A 579 -19.31 17.29 -34.26
N VAL A 580 -18.27 16.66 -34.83
CA VAL A 580 -16.94 16.62 -34.24
C VAL A 580 -16.19 17.90 -34.65
N PRO A 581 -15.51 18.62 -33.73
CA PRO A 581 -14.73 19.81 -34.04
C PRO A 581 -13.59 19.53 -35.02
N SER A 582 -13.11 20.57 -35.71
CA SER A 582 -11.90 20.48 -36.54
C SER A 582 -10.69 20.09 -35.69
N GLY A 583 -9.92 19.09 -36.12
CA GLY A 583 -8.77 18.54 -35.38
C GLY A 583 -9.07 17.22 -34.65
N PHE A 584 -10.34 16.79 -34.64
CA PHE A 584 -10.77 15.53 -34.04
C PHE A 584 -11.52 14.67 -35.05
N ARG A 585 -11.43 13.35 -34.89
CA ARG A 585 -12.16 12.37 -35.68
C ARG A 585 -12.72 11.28 -34.78
N LEU A 586 -13.93 10.80 -35.05
CA LEU A 586 -14.51 9.69 -34.28
C LEU A 586 -13.69 8.39 -34.52
N LEU A 587 -13.24 7.72 -33.46
CA LEU A 587 -12.55 6.42 -33.51
C LEU A 587 -13.45 5.23 -33.17
N GLY A 588 -14.70 5.49 -32.77
CA GLY A 588 -15.69 4.48 -32.43
C GLY A 588 -17.10 5.03 -32.57
N ASP A 589 -18.08 4.34 -32.02
CA ASP A 589 -19.45 4.83 -31.96
C ASP A 589 -19.63 5.85 -30.80
N VAL A 590 -20.72 6.62 -30.84
CA VAL A 590 -21.14 7.45 -29.70
C VAL A 590 -22.07 6.63 -28.80
N TYR A 591 -21.82 6.62 -27.50
CA TYR A 591 -22.60 5.89 -26.51
C TYR A 591 -23.34 6.85 -25.60
N ALA A 592 -24.59 6.53 -25.26
CA ALA A 592 -25.40 7.25 -24.30
C ALA A 592 -25.71 6.37 -23.09
N LEU A 593 -25.73 6.99 -21.92
CA LEU A 593 -26.10 6.35 -20.67
C LEU A 593 -27.46 6.86 -20.19
N SER A 594 -28.28 5.97 -19.66
CA SER A 594 -29.51 6.36 -18.97
C SER A 594 -29.81 5.49 -17.76
N ILE A 595 -30.53 6.06 -16.79
CA ILE A 595 -30.99 5.38 -15.58
C ILE A 595 -32.49 5.57 -15.42
N ASP A 596 -33.23 4.47 -15.38
CA ASP A 596 -34.70 4.44 -15.40
C ASP A 596 -35.29 5.37 -16.49
N GLY A 597 -34.61 5.44 -17.64
CA GLY A 597 -34.98 6.30 -18.78
C GLY A 597 -34.56 7.77 -18.68
N LYS A 598 -33.78 8.16 -17.66
CA LYS A 598 -33.21 9.52 -17.53
C LYS A 598 -31.79 9.56 -18.09
N SER A 599 -31.52 10.48 -19.01
CA SER A 599 -30.22 10.66 -19.66
C SER A 599 -29.28 11.66 -18.96
N ASN A 600 -29.76 12.35 -17.92
CA ASN A 600 -28.95 13.25 -17.10
C ASN A 600 -29.01 12.79 -15.65
N TYR A 601 -27.86 12.42 -15.11
CA TYR A 601 -27.69 11.90 -13.76
C TYR A 601 -26.27 12.20 -13.29
N THR A 602 -26.08 12.52 -12.01
CA THR A 602 -24.76 12.76 -11.41
C THR A 602 -24.54 11.75 -10.29
N PHE A 603 -23.39 11.09 -10.29
CA PHE A 603 -22.99 10.08 -9.31
C PHE A 603 -22.59 10.70 -7.96
N ASN A 604 -22.47 9.85 -6.94
CA ASN A 604 -21.76 10.12 -5.69
C ASN A 604 -20.33 9.55 -5.79
N GLU A 605 -19.45 9.95 -4.88
CA GLU A 605 -18.14 9.30 -4.72
C GLU A 605 -18.28 7.87 -4.15
N PRO A 606 -17.43 6.90 -4.57
CA PRO A 606 -16.37 7.04 -5.57
C PRO A 606 -16.89 7.08 -7.02
N GLY A 607 -16.17 7.76 -7.91
CA GLY A 607 -16.50 7.90 -9.34
C GLY A 607 -16.71 6.57 -10.09
N VAL A 608 -17.41 6.65 -11.23
CA VAL A 608 -17.78 5.49 -12.06
C VAL A 608 -16.81 5.33 -13.23
N THR A 609 -16.31 4.13 -13.50
CA THR A 609 -15.35 3.90 -14.59
C THR A 609 -16.06 3.55 -15.88
N LEU A 610 -15.66 4.17 -16.99
CA LEU A 610 -16.12 3.88 -18.34
C LEU A 610 -14.93 3.51 -19.22
N THR A 611 -14.96 2.29 -19.77
CA THR A 611 -13.90 1.74 -20.62
C THR A 611 -14.44 1.52 -22.02
N PHE A 612 -13.80 2.09 -23.03
CA PHE A 612 -14.13 1.88 -24.44
C PHE A 612 -13.09 0.99 -25.10
N THR A 613 -13.52 0.19 -26.06
CA THR A 613 -12.63 -0.48 -27.01
C THR A 613 -12.62 0.32 -28.31
N PHE A 614 -11.45 0.57 -28.87
CA PHE A 614 -11.27 1.22 -30.16
C PHE A 614 -10.34 0.38 -31.06
N ASP A 615 -10.29 0.67 -32.35
CA ASP A 615 -9.35 0.04 -33.29
C ASP A 615 -8.06 0.86 -33.37
N PRO A 616 -6.91 0.39 -32.84
CA PRO A 616 -5.67 1.12 -32.94
C PRO A 616 -5.19 1.30 -34.38
N ALA A 617 -5.58 0.42 -35.31
CA ALA A 617 -5.24 0.55 -36.73
C ALA A 617 -6.04 1.64 -37.44
N ALA A 618 -7.09 2.15 -36.79
CA ALA A 618 -7.88 3.27 -37.30
C ALA A 618 -7.29 4.64 -36.93
N LEU A 619 -6.19 4.71 -36.18
CA LEU A 619 -5.42 5.93 -35.92
C LEU A 619 -4.51 6.25 -37.12
N ASP A 620 -4.53 7.49 -37.60
CA ASP A 620 -3.53 7.95 -38.55
C ASP A 620 -2.19 8.21 -37.82
N PRO A 621 -1.03 8.17 -38.52
CA PRO A 621 0.26 8.47 -37.90
C PRO A 621 0.26 9.84 -37.22
N GLY A 622 0.58 9.87 -35.92
CA GLY A 622 0.56 11.09 -35.11
C GLY A 622 -0.82 11.43 -34.53
N GLU A 623 -1.76 10.49 -34.48
CA GLU A 623 -3.00 10.65 -33.71
C GLU A 623 -2.97 9.79 -32.43
N LYS A 624 -3.58 10.30 -31.36
CA LYS A 624 -3.84 9.53 -30.13
C LYS A 624 -5.34 9.41 -29.83
N PRO A 625 -5.78 8.29 -29.22
CA PRO A 625 -7.15 8.11 -28.79
C PRO A 625 -7.40 8.87 -27.48
N ILE A 626 -8.52 9.58 -27.40
CA ILE A 626 -9.01 10.22 -26.17
C ILE A 626 -10.46 9.83 -25.91
N ALA A 627 -10.84 9.69 -24.63
CA ALA A 627 -12.23 9.57 -24.23
C ALA A 627 -12.80 10.99 -24.04
N ALA A 628 -13.97 11.26 -24.62
CA ALA A 628 -14.60 12.56 -24.55
C ALA A 628 -16.09 12.42 -24.20
N TYR A 629 -16.63 13.41 -23.51
CA TYR A 629 -18.07 13.55 -23.32
C TYR A 629 -18.62 14.73 -24.12
N TYR A 630 -19.90 14.67 -24.48
CA TYR A 630 -20.58 15.76 -25.17
C TYR A 630 -21.31 16.65 -24.17
N ASP A 631 -20.89 17.91 -24.06
CA ASP A 631 -21.62 18.92 -23.30
C ASP A 631 -22.83 19.38 -24.14
N GLU A 632 -24.02 18.94 -23.74
CA GLU A 632 -25.27 19.29 -24.44
C GLU A 632 -25.64 20.77 -24.32
N THR A 633 -25.15 21.48 -23.30
CA THR A 633 -25.41 22.91 -23.08
C THR A 633 -24.52 23.77 -23.96
N ALA A 634 -23.22 23.42 -24.03
CA ALA A 634 -22.24 24.11 -24.88
C ALA A 634 -22.33 23.67 -26.35
N GLY A 635 -22.88 22.47 -26.61
CA GLY A 635 -22.94 21.89 -27.94
C GLY A 635 -21.58 21.42 -28.46
N SER A 636 -20.68 21.00 -27.57
CA SER A 636 -19.28 20.67 -27.90
C SER A 636 -18.79 19.43 -27.16
N TRP A 637 -17.82 18.74 -27.74
CA TRP A 637 -17.09 17.66 -27.06
C TRP A 637 -16.06 18.21 -26.08
N VAL A 638 -15.95 17.58 -24.92
CA VAL A 638 -15.01 17.90 -23.83
C VAL A 638 -14.10 16.70 -23.61
N ASP A 639 -12.80 16.94 -23.65
CA ASP A 639 -11.76 15.92 -23.46
C ASP A 639 -11.71 15.47 -21.99
N LEU A 640 -11.71 14.16 -21.77
CA LEU A 640 -11.52 13.54 -20.45
C LEU A 640 -10.17 12.83 -20.32
N GLY A 641 -9.37 12.80 -21.38
CA GLY A 641 -8.17 11.97 -21.49
C GLY A 641 -8.53 10.48 -21.47
N GLY A 642 -7.85 9.72 -20.62
CA GLY A 642 -8.14 8.31 -20.37
C GLY A 642 -6.88 7.45 -20.38
N ASP A 643 -6.90 6.40 -19.56
CA ASP A 643 -5.82 5.42 -19.48
C ASP A 643 -5.94 4.42 -20.63
N VAL A 644 -4.98 4.48 -21.56
CA VAL A 644 -4.96 3.61 -22.74
C VAL A 644 -4.17 2.34 -22.44
N SER A 645 -4.78 1.18 -22.69
CA SER A 645 -4.13 -0.13 -22.64
C SER A 645 -4.51 -0.93 -23.88
N ASP A 646 -3.52 -1.18 -24.76
CA ASP A 646 -3.66 -1.84 -26.05
C ASP A 646 -4.74 -1.21 -26.96
N ASN A 647 -5.95 -1.78 -26.96
CA ASN A 647 -7.10 -1.34 -27.75
C ASN A 647 -8.23 -0.79 -26.88
N THR A 648 -7.98 -0.54 -25.61
CA THR A 648 -8.96 0.01 -24.67
C THR A 648 -8.52 1.35 -24.10
N ILE A 649 -9.49 2.19 -23.78
CA ILE A 649 -9.29 3.48 -23.09
C ILE A 649 -10.29 3.59 -21.94
N SER A 650 -9.80 3.82 -20.73
CA SER A 650 -10.61 3.89 -19.51
C SER A 650 -10.62 5.29 -18.90
N VAL A 651 -11.77 5.72 -18.40
CA VAL A 651 -11.94 7.05 -17.81
C VAL A 651 -12.94 7.05 -16.67
N THR A 652 -12.69 7.84 -15.64
CA THR A 652 -13.65 8.04 -14.54
C THR A 652 -14.64 9.15 -14.92
N ILE A 653 -15.93 8.87 -14.78
CA ILE A 653 -17.03 9.79 -15.07
C ILE A 653 -17.84 10.06 -13.80
N ASP A 654 -18.38 11.28 -13.70
CA ASP A 654 -19.18 11.76 -12.58
C ASP A 654 -20.65 12.02 -12.97
N HIS A 655 -20.99 11.96 -14.27
CA HIS A 655 -22.35 12.15 -14.77
C HIS A 655 -22.69 11.35 -16.04
N PHE A 656 -23.97 11.29 -16.39
CA PHE A 656 -24.45 10.74 -17.65
C PHE A 656 -24.65 11.83 -18.71
N THR A 657 -24.16 11.53 -19.91
CA THR A 657 -24.37 12.26 -21.16
C THR A 657 -24.05 11.28 -22.31
N LYS A 658 -23.56 11.80 -23.44
CA LYS A 658 -22.99 11.01 -24.54
C LYS A 658 -21.47 10.99 -24.44
N PHE A 659 -20.87 9.84 -24.70
CA PHE A 659 -19.43 9.64 -24.69
C PHE A 659 -18.95 8.98 -25.97
N ALA A 660 -17.70 9.22 -26.34
CA ALA A 660 -17.07 8.59 -27.50
C ALA A 660 -15.55 8.54 -27.35
N VAL A 661 -14.90 7.71 -28.16
CA VAL A 661 -13.46 7.78 -28.39
C VAL A 661 -13.19 8.64 -29.61
N LEU A 662 -12.34 9.65 -29.49
CA LEU A 662 -11.91 10.52 -30.57
C LEU A 662 -10.42 10.31 -30.86
N ALA A 663 -10.05 10.27 -32.13
CA ALA A 663 -8.69 10.52 -32.60
C ALA A 663 -8.46 12.02 -32.54
N MET A 664 -7.42 12.42 -31.84
CA MET A 664 -6.91 13.77 -31.85
C MET A 664 -5.53 13.73 -32.51
N GLN A 665 -5.26 14.63 -33.47
CA GLN A 665 -3.88 14.85 -33.89
C GLN A 665 -3.07 15.23 -32.66
N GLU A 666 -2.03 14.48 -32.39
CA GLU A 666 -0.95 14.89 -31.54
C GLU A 666 -0.41 16.17 -32.18
N GLU A 667 -0.82 17.34 -31.66
CA GLU A 667 0.07 18.49 -31.73
C GLU A 667 1.40 17.96 -31.22
N GLU A 668 2.49 18.16 -31.96
CA GLU A 668 3.85 17.74 -31.57
C GLU A 668 4.20 18.38 -30.21
N GLU A 669 3.67 17.82 -29.13
CA GLU A 669 4.28 17.76 -27.84
C GLU A 669 5.32 16.68 -28.01
N GLU A 670 6.54 17.11 -28.33
CA GLU A 670 7.72 16.27 -28.32
C GLU A 670 7.63 15.34 -27.10
N GLU A 671 7.57 14.02 -27.30
CA GLU A 671 7.89 13.09 -26.20
C GLU A 671 9.14 13.67 -25.55
N PRO A 672 9.13 13.98 -24.23
CA PRO A 672 10.32 14.55 -23.64
C PRO A 672 11.41 13.52 -23.95
N PRO A 673 12.49 13.91 -24.65
CA PRO A 673 13.59 13.00 -24.88
C PRO A 673 13.92 12.39 -23.52
N VAL A 674 14.35 11.14 -23.43
CA VAL A 674 14.99 10.66 -22.18
C VAL A 674 16.05 11.71 -21.87
N VAL A 675 15.74 12.64 -20.94
CA VAL A 675 16.48 13.89 -20.90
C VAL A 675 17.75 13.55 -20.16
N SER A 676 18.73 13.09 -20.92
CA SER A 676 20.11 13.05 -20.52
C SER A 676 20.55 14.50 -20.32
N LEU A 677 20.26 15.03 -19.14
CA LEU A 677 20.69 16.37 -18.74
C LEU A 677 22.22 16.37 -18.69
N ASN A 678 22.83 17.13 -19.60
CA ASN A 678 24.27 17.07 -19.85
C ASN A 678 25.13 17.82 -18.82
N ASP A 679 24.50 18.58 -17.92
CA ASP A 679 25.15 19.53 -17.01
C ASP A 679 24.85 19.28 -15.53
N ILE A 680 24.17 18.17 -15.19
CA ILE A 680 23.83 17.85 -13.79
C ILE A 680 24.77 16.82 -13.16
N ALA A 681 25.59 16.11 -13.94
CA ALA A 681 26.46 15.05 -13.42
C ALA A 681 27.47 15.61 -12.42
N GLY A 682 27.45 15.10 -11.18
CA GLY A 682 28.28 15.56 -10.07
C GLY A 682 27.82 16.86 -9.41
N HIS A 683 26.68 17.42 -9.83
CA HIS A 683 26.07 18.58 -9.19
C HIS A 683 25.32 18.14 -7.92
N TRP A 684 25.38 18.93 -6.84
CA TRP A 684 24.79 18.55 -5.54
C TRP A 684 23.27 18.36 -5.58
N ALA A 685 22.59 18.99 -6.54
CA ALA A 685 21.14 18.86 -6.76
C ALA A 685 20.76 17.75 -7.76
N GLU A 686 21.72 16.97 -8.29
CA GLU A 686 21.50 15.98 -9.36
C GLU A 686 20.34 15.02 -9.05
N ASP A 687 20.33 14.42 -7.86
CA ASP A 687 19.29 13.46 -7.48
C ASP A 687 17.91 14.11 -7.33
N ASN A 688 17.85 15.33 -6.81
CA ASN A 688 16.59 16.08 -6.69
C ASN A 688 16.04 16.48 -8.07
N ILE A 689 16.93 16.87 -8.98
CA ILE A 689 16.59 17.18 -10.37
C ILE A 689 16.01 15.93 -11.05
N LYS A 690 16.71 14.79 -10.96
CA LYS A 690 16.24 13.52 -11.53
C LYS A 690 14.88 13.10 -10.96
N GLN A 691 14.65 13.30 -9.66
CA GLN A 691 13.39 12.96 -9.01
C GLN A 691 12.19 13.78 -9.49
N LEU A 692 12.36 15.07 -9.78
CA LEU A 692 11.28 15.91 -10.29
C LEU A 692 11.11 15.79 -11.81
N VAL A 693 12.19 15.50 -12.55
CA VAL A 693 12.12 15.15 -13.98
C VAL A 693 11.35 13.84 -14.17
N ALA A 694 11.63 12.81 -13.36
CA ALA A 694 10.90 11.54 -13.41
C ALA A 694 9.42 11.64 -13.01
N ARG A 695 9.00 12.76 -12.43
CA ARG A 695 7.61 13.07 -12.06
C ARG A 695 6.93 14.03 -13.03
N ASP A 696 7.57 14.36 -14.16
CA ASP A 696 7.13 15.39 -15.10
C ASP A 696 6.85 16.77 -14.46
N ALA A 697 7.42 17.02 -13.28
CA ALA A 697 7.22 18.25 -12.54
C ALA A 697 8.09 19.39 -13.06
N ILE A 698 9.25 19.07 -13.63
CA ILE A 698 10.16 20.03 -14.26
C ILE A 698 10.92 19.38 -15.40
N THR A 699 11.22 20.13 -16.45
CA THR A 699 12.03 19.69 -17.60
C THR A 699 13.30 20.53 -17.73
N GLY A 700 14.28 19.99 -18.47
CA GLY A 700 15.45 20.73 -18.93
C GLY A 700 15.11 21.68 -20.09
N TYR A 701 16.11 22.42 -20.54
CA TYR A 701 16.01 23.26 -21.72
C TYR A 701 16.13 22.42 -23.00
N PRO A 702 15.64 22.91 -24.16
CA PRO A 702 15.75 22.20 -25.45
C PRO A 702 17.20 21.86 -25.88
N ASP A 703 18.20 22.54 -25.30
CA ASP A 703 19.62 22.27 -25.53
C ASP A 703 20.17 21.07 -24.72
N GLY A 704 19.31 20.35 -23.99
CA GLY A 704 19.66 19.18 -23.19
C GLY A 704 20.31 19.51 -21.84
N SER A 705 20.33 20.79 -21.42
CA SER A 705 20.86 21.22 -20.11
C SER A 705 19.73 21.52 -19.11
N PHE A 706 20.01 21.41 -17.81
CA PHE A 706 19.09 21.82 -16.74
C PHE A 706 19.34 23.24 -16.25
N LYS A 707 20.59 23.71 -16.38
CA LYS A 707 21.14 24.97 -15.86
C LYS A 707 20.89 25.11 -14.36
N PRO A 708 21.42 24.19 -13.52
CA PRO A 708 21.11 24.15 -12.09
C PRO A 708 21.40 25.46 -11.35
N ASP A 709 22.46 26.18 -11.76
CA ASP A 709 22.87 27.44 -11.13
C ASP A 709 22.18 28.70 -11.70
N ASN A 710 21.33 28.56 -12.73
CA ASN A 710 20.56 29.70 -13.22
C ASN A 710 19.41 30.04 -12.26
N ASN A 711 19.06 31.32 -12.17
CA ASN A 711 17.90 31.76 -11.40
C ASN A 711 16.59 31.30 -12.04
N ILE A 712 15.59 31.00 -11.21
CA ILE A 712 14.25 30.59 -11.64
C ILE A 712 13.24 31.74 -11.48
N THR A 713 12.29 31.83 -12.42
CA THR A 713 11.17 32.78 -12.34
C THR A 713 10.09 32.33 -11.37
N ARG A 714 9.24 33.27 -10.93
CA ARG A 714 8.08 32.99 -10.07
C ARG A 714 7.06 32.08 -10.77
N ALA A 715 6.85 32.25 -12.07
CA ALA A 715 5.96 31.41 -12.87
C ALA A 715 6.47 29.97 -13.01
N GLU A 716 7.77 29.79 -13.27
CA GLU A 716 8.38 28.46 -13.31
C GLU A 716 8.28 27.78 -11.94
N PHE A 717 8.62 28.47 -10.84
CA PHE A 717 8.53 27.89 -9.51
C PHE A 717 7.10 27.48 -9.13
N ALA A 718 6.10 28.32 -9.43
CA ALA A 718 4.69 28.01 -9.22
C ALA A 718 4.25 26.76 -10.01
N THR A 719 4.68 26.65 -11.26
CA THR A 719 4.35 25.50 -12.13
C THR A 719 4.93 24.21 -11.58
N VAL A 720 6.23 24.22 -11.24
CA VAL A 720 6.92 23.02 -10.72
C VAL A 720 6.28 22.57 -9.41
N LEU A 721 5.91 23.53 -8.54
CA LEU A 721 5.27 23.23 -7.27
C LEU A 721 3.87 22.62 -7.44
N VAL A 722 3.04 23.14 -8.35
CA VAL A 722 1.71 22.57 -8.64
C VAL A 722 1.81 21.14 -9.15
N LYS A 723 2.72 20.91 -10.12
CA LYS A 723 2.94 19.57 -10.69
C LYS A 723 3.51 18.60 -9.66
N ALA A 724 4.52 19.02 -8.89
CA ALA A 724 5.20 18.16 -7.92
C ALA A 724 4.29 17.70 -6.78
N PHE A 725 3.35 18.54 -6.33
CA PHE A 725 2.36 18.20 -5.29
C PHE A 725 1.09 17.52 -5.85
N GLY A 726 0.99 17.31 -7.16
CA GLY A 726 -0.18 16.67 -7.79
C GLY A 726 -1.48 17.43 -7.55
N LEU A 727 -1.44 18.77 -7.50
CA LEU A 727 -2.62 19.57 -7.20
C LEU A 727 -3.60 19.55 -8.37
N ALA A 728 -4.87 19.23 -8.09
CA ALA A 728 -5.91 19.18 -9.10
C ALA A 728 -6.11 20.58 -9.73
N PRO A 729 -6.25 20.69 -11.08
CA PRO A 729 -6.48 21.97 -11.73
C PRO A 729 -7.72 22.68 -11.15
N GLN A 730 -7.57 23.93 -10.75
CA GLN A 730 -8.68 24.74 -10.22
C GLN A 730 -8.75 26.10 -10.91
N SER A 731 -9.92 26.41 -11.47
CA SER A 731 -10.25 27.75 -11.94
C SER A 731 -10.26 28.73 -10.76
N GLY A 732 -9.40 29.74 -10.81
CA GLY A 732 -9.08 30.59 -9.67
C GLY A 732 -8.92 32.08 -9.99
N LYS A 733 -8.31 32.81 -9.05
CA LYS A 733 -7.92 34.21 -9.24
C LYS A 733 -6.88 34.30 -10.36
N VAL A 734 -7.24 34.95 -11.46
CA VAL A 734 -6.30 35.29 -12.55
C VAL A 734 -5.81 36.73 -12.34
N PHE A 735 -4.49 36.90 -12.23
CA PHE A 735 -3.87 38.21 -12.14
C PHE A 735 -3.83 38.86 -13.53
N THR A 736 -3.92 40.19 -13.58
CA THR A 736 -3.99 40.96 -14.84
C THR A 736 -2.77 40.72 -15.72
N ASP A 737 -1.59 40.59 -15.11
CA ASP A 737 -0.31 40.32 -15.78
C ASP A 737 -0.09 38.83 -16.13
N THR A 738 -1.01 37.94 -15.75
CA THR A 738 -0.96 36.50 -16.09
C THR A 738 -1.97 36.09 -17.15
N GLY A 739 -2.87 36.99 -17.58
CA GLY A 739 -4.01 36.65 -18.43
C GLY A 739 -3.68 35.98 -19.77
N SER A 740 -2.48 36.24 -20.32
CA SER A 740 -1.96 35.63 -21.55
C SER A 740 -0.64 34.88 -21.34
N HIS A 741 -0.24 34.65 -20.09
CA HIS A 741 1.04 34.02 -19.75
C HIS A 741 0.90 32.48 -19.78
N TRP A 742 1.94 31.75 -20.22
CA TRP A 742 1.89 30.28 -20.34
C TRP A 742 1.59 29.57 -19.00
N ALA A 743 2.09 30.12 -17.90
CA ALA A 743 1.85 29.59 -16.55
C ALA A 743 0.52 30.00 -15.92
N LYS A 744 -0.39 30.66 -16.66
CA LYS A 744 -1.65 31.23 -16.14
C LYS A 744 -2.43 30.22 -15.29
N ASP A 745 -2.66 29.03 -15.81
CA ASP A 745 -3.55 28.06 -15.17
C ASP A 745 -2.90 27.41 -13.95
N PHE A 746 -1.58 27.22 -13.96
CA PHE A 746 -0.81 26.79 -12.79
C PHE A 746 -0.80 27.85 -11.70
N ILE A 747 -0.62 29.13 -12.06
CA ILE A 747 -0.67 30.25 -11.12
C ILE A 747 -2.08 30.39 -10.52
N ALA A 748 -3.12 30.26 -11.33
CA ALA A 748 -4.51 30.30 -10.88
C ALA A 748 -4.82 29.14 -9.92
N THR A 749 -4.36 27.94 -10.24
CA THR A 749 -4.50 26.75 -9.38
C THR A 749 -3.80 26.98 -8.04
N ALA A 750 -2.53 27.37 -8.05
CA ALA A 750 -1.79 27.67 -6.81
C ALA A 750 -2.42 28.82 -5.99
N ALA A 751 -3.04 29.82 -6.65
CA ALA A 751 -3.78 30.86 -5.96
C ALA A 751 -5.06 30.32 -5.29
N SER A 752 -5.80 29.41 -5.93
CA SER A 752 -7.00 28.77 -5.38
C SER A 752 -6.71 27.92 -4.15
N TYR A 753 -5.57 27.20 -4.14
CA TYR A 753 -5.09 26.47 -2.97
C TYR A 753 -4.50 27.39 -1.88
N GLY A 754 -4.54 28.71 -2.06
CA GLY A 754 -4.05 29.68 -1.08
C GLY A 754 -2.52 29.78 -1.01
N ILE A 755 -1.80 29.16 -1.94
CA ILE A 755 -0.34 29.13 -2.00
C ILE A 755 0.18 30.50 -2.46
N ILE A 756 -0.45 31.08 -3.48
CA ILE A 756 -0.07 32.36 -4.10
C ILE A 756 -1.07 33.46 -3.75
N LYS A 757 -0.56 34.66 -3.42
CA LYS A 757 -1.36 35.88 -3.24
C LYS A 757 -1.11 36.99 -4.27
N GLY A 758 -0.05 36.87 -5.08
CA GLY A 758 0.47 37.94 -5.93
C GLY A 758 1.25 38.99 -5.14
N TYR A 759 1.84 39.97 -5.85
CA TYR A 759 2.39 41.18 -5.22
C TYR A 759 1.28 42.07 -4.67
N ASN A 760 0.12 42.05 -5.32
CA ASN A 760 -1.10 42.69 -4.90
C ASN A 760 -2.30 41.96 -5.51
N ASP A 761 -3.50 42.51 -5.36
CA ASP A 761 -4.71 41.84 -5.83
C ASP A 761 -4.82 41.67 -7.34
N VAL A 762 -4.04 42.41 -8.12
CA VAL A 762 -4.13 42.42 -9.59
C VAL A 762 -2.86 41.98 -10.30
N ALA A 763 -1.71 41.89 -9.63
CA ALA A 763 -0.42 41.56 -10.25
C ALA A 763 0.33 40.44 -9.51
N PHE A 764 0.88 39.49 -10.27
CA PHE A 764 1.69 38.36 -9.78
C PHE A 764 3.20 38.52 -10.02
N GLY A 765 3.60 39.14 -11.13
CA GLY A 765 4.97 39.19 -11.62
C GLY A 765 5.47 37.81 -12.09
N PRO A 766 4.92 37.23 -13.18
CA PRO A 766 5.25 35.86 -13.58
C PRO A 766 6.71 35.68 -14.02
N ASP A 767 7.26 36.64 -14.76
CA ASP A 767 8.63 36.59 -15.30
C ASP A 767 9.70 37.14 -14.34
N ASP A 768 9.30 37.66 -13.18
CA ASP A 768 10.24 38.12 -12.17
C ASP A 768 10.95 36.92 -11.54
N LEU A 769 12.26 37.06 -11.28
CA LEU A 769 13.03 36.04 -10.56
C LEU A 769 12.51 35.92 -9.12
N ILE A 770 12.32 34.69 -8.66
CA ILE A 770 11.80 34.46 -7.31
C ILE A 770 12.91 34.65 -6.27
N THR A 771 12.63 35.46 -5.25
CA THR A 771 13.56 35.59 -4.12
C THR A 771 13.44 34.42 -3.16
N ARG A 772 14.49 34.12 -2.41
CA ARG A 772 14.49 33.01 -1.44
C ARG A 772 13.39 33.14 -0.38
N GLU A 773 13.06 34.34 0.06
CA GLU A 773 11.95 34.56 1.01
C GLU A 773 10.57 34.36 0.38
N GLN A 774 10.40 34.66 -0.92
CA GLN A 774 9.17 34.38 -1.65
C GLN A 774 8.98 32.88 -1.89
N MET A 775 10.06 32.18 -2.24
CA MET A 775 10.10 30.73 -2.37
C MET A 775 9.70 30.05 -1.06
N ALA A 776 10.23 30.51 0.06
CA ALA A 776 9.88 30.03 1.40
C ALA A 776 8.39 30.21 1.73
N VAL A 777 7.82 31.37 1.42
CA VAL A 777 6.39 31.62 1.65
C VAL A 777 5.50 30.72 0.81
N MET A 778 5.86 30.48 -0.45
CA MET A 778 5.10 29.60 -1.33
C MET A 778 5.20 28.14 -0.88
N ILE A 779 6.39 27.63 -0.57
CA ILE A 779 6.53 26.22 -0.16
C ILE A 779 5.91 25.94 1.21
N ALA A 780 6.02 26.88 2.16
CA ALA A 780 5.40 26.71 3.48
C ALA A 780 3.87 26.61 3.39
N ARG A 781 3.25 27.35 2.47
CA ARG A 781 1.80 27.27 2.24
C ARG A 781 1.41 25.99 1.51
N ALA A 782 2.19 25.58 0.52
CA ALA A 782 1.96 24.35 -0.22
C ALA A 782 2.02 23.11 0.69
N ALA A 783 3.04 23.06 1.55
CA ALA A 783 3.22 22.01 2.55
C ALA A 783 2.36 22.21 3.82
N GLN A 784 1.49 23.23 3.85
CA GLN A 784 0.59 23.55 4.96
C GLN A 784 1.29 23.65 6.33
N LEU A 785 2.50 24.21 6.36
CA LEU A 785 3.28 24.33 7.58
C LEU A 785 2.61 25.27 8.58
N ALA A 786 2.63 24.89 9.86
CA ALA A 786 2.21 25.77 10.94
C ALA A 786 3.11 27.00 11.00
N ALA A 787 2.53 28.19 11.21
CA ALA A 787 3.29 29.42 11.35
C ALA A 787 4.16 29.37 12.61
N VAL A 788 5.43 29.72 12.48
CA VAL A 788 6.41 29.73 13.56
C VAL A 788 6.87 31.16 13.76
N SER A 789 6.66 31.71 14.96
CA SER A 789 7.04 33.09 15.31
C SER A 789 8.45 33.21 15.89
N ASP A 790 9.16 32.09 16.02
CA ASP A 790 10.55 32.06 16.45
C ASP A 790 11.45 32.53 15.30
N GLY A 791 12.30 33.53 15.57
CA GLY A 791 13.20 34.10 14.56
C GLY A 791 14.18 33.07 14.00
N THR A 792 14.65 33.30 12.76
CA THR A 792 15.60 32.39 12.12
C THR A 792 17.04 32.61 12.59
N PRO A 793 17.89 31.57 12.64
CA PRO A 793 19.23 31.65 13.23
C PRO A 793 20.28 32.33 12.32
N PHE A 794 19.85 33.01 11.25
CA PHE A 794 20.77 33.56 10.25
C PHE A 794 21.30 34.94 10.63
N GLY A 795 22.56 35.20 10.30
CA GLY A 795 23.24 36.48 10.56
C GLY A 795 22.58 37.67 9.85
N ASP A 796 21.82 37.43 8.79
CA ASP A 796 21.04 38.42 8.02
C ASP A 796 19.52 38.28 8.23
N ALA A 797 19.07 37.64 9.32
CA ALA A 797 17.64 37.47 9.61
C ALA A 797 16.88 38.81 9.69
N ALA A 798 17.56 39.90 10.06
CA ALA A 798 16.99 41.25 10.05
C ALA A 798 16.64 41.77 8.65
N SER A 799 17.21 41.17 7.59
CA SER A 799 16.91 41.49 6.19
C SER A 799 15.74 40.69 5.61
N ILE A 800 15.17 39.74 6.37
CA ILE A 800 13.97 39.02 5.99
C ILE A 800 12.78 39.96 6.18
N SER A 801 11.97 40.11 5.12
CA SER A 801 10.79 40.96 5.17
C SER A 801 9.79 40.47 6.22
N ASP A 802 9.12 41.39 6.93
CA ASP A 802 8.17 41.03 8.00
C ASP A 802 7.10 40.03 7.57
N TRP A 803 6.61 40.14 6.33
CA TRP A 803 5.59 39.25 5.76
C TRP A 803 6.09 37.83 5.47
N ALA A 804 7.41 37.62 5.42
CA ALA A 804 8.03 36.35 5.11
C ALA A 804 8.59 35.64 6.35
N LYS A 805 8.79 36.35 7.47
CA LYS A 805 9.46 35.83 8.68
C LYS A 805 8.88 34.51 9.15
N ASP A 806 7.57 34.44 9.33
CA ASP A 806 6.92 33.25 9.87
C ASP A 806 7.04 32.03 8.94
N ALA A 807 6.95 32.27 7.63
CA ALA A 807 7.05 31.20 6.65
C ALA A 807 8.49 30.75 6.41
N VAL A 808 9.45 31.68 6.46
CA VAL A 808 10.88 31.36 6.42
C VAL A 808 11.27 30.57 7.67
N ALA A 809 10.78 30.98 8.84
CA ALA A 809 10.97 30.22 10.07
C ALA A 809 10.36 28.81 9.98
N ALA A 810 9.11 28.70 9.52
CA ALA A 810 8.44 27.41 9.35
C ALA A 810 9.16 26.50 8.34
N ALA A 811 9.57 27.02 7.18
CA ALA A 811 10.27 26.25 6.15
C ALA A 811 11.68 25.81 6.59
N VAL A 812 12.36 26.62 7.41
CA VAL A 812 13.67 26.29 7.98
C VAL A 812 13.53 25.27 9.11
N GLU A 813 12.52 25.41 9.98
CA GLU A 813 12.22 24.45 11.04
C GLU A 813 11.83 23.08 10.47
N ALA A 814 11.05 23.07 9.38
CA ALA A 814 10.68 21.85 8.66
C ALA A 814 11.84 21.22 7.87
N GLY A 815 13.03 21.84 7.85
CA GLY A 815 14.19 21.35 7.09
C GLY A 815 14.04 21.45 5.57
N ILE A 816 13.01 22.15 5.10
CA ILE A 816 12.67 22.31 3.68
C ILE A 816 13.63 23.29 3.01
N ILE A 817 13.98 24.40 3.69
CA ILE A 817 14.98 25.38 3.22
C ILE A 817 16.12 25.48 4.23
N GLN A 818 17.35 25.52 3.73
CA GLN A 818 18.56 25.74 4.54
C GLN A 818 19.24 27.07 4.20
N GLY A 819 19.98 27.64 5.15
CA GLY A 819 20.84 28.81 4.89
C GLY A 819 22.15 28.42 4.19
N TYR A 820 22.93 29.43 3.81
CA TYR A 820 24.23 29.24 3.19
C TYR A 820 25.32 28.95 4.24
N PRO A 821 26.45 28.35 3.84
CA PRO A 821 27.59 28.08 4.72
C PRO A 821 28.19 29.31 5.44
N ASP A 822 27.93 30.51 4.91
CA ASP A 822 28.32 31.80 5.53
C ASP A 822 27.36 32.26 6.65
N ASN A 823 26.45 31.39 7.09
CA ASN A 823 25.41 31.63 8.09
C ASN A 823 24.39 32.71 7.68
N THR A 824 24.14 32.89 6.38
CA THR A 824 23.13 33.81 5.86
C THR A 824 21.99 33.09 5.17
N PHE A 825 20.79 33.68 5.16
CA PHE A 825 19.64 33.21 4.40
C PHE A 825 19.58 33.81 2.99
N LYS A 826 20.09 35.04 2.84
CA LYS A 826 20.01 35.88 1.64
C LYS A 826 18.57 36.05 1.16
N PRO A 827 17.67 36.62 1.97
CA PRO A 827 16.22 36.66 1.69
C PRO A 827 15.86 37.30 0.35
N GLN A 828 16.60 38.34 -0.04
CA GLN A 828 16.40 39.10 -1.28
C GLN A 828 17.21 38.55 -2.46
N ALA A 829 18.04 37.52 -2.25
CA ALA A 829 18.73 36.87 -3.36
C ALA A 829 17.73 36.03 -4.16
N ASN A 830 17.93 35.98 -5.47
CA ASN A 830 17.15 35.14 -6.35
C ASN A 830 17.54 33.67 -6.14
N ALA A 831 16.55 32.79 -6.11
CA ALA A 831 16.77 31.36 -5.99
C ALA A 831 17.20 30.77 -7.33
N THR A 832 18.16 29.86 -7.27
CA THR A 832 18.57 29.04 -8.43
C THR A 832 17.58 27.91 -8.69
N ARG A 833 17.60 27.36 -9.90
CA ARG A 833 16.80 26.18 -10.28
C ARG A 833 17.12 24.98 -9.38
N ALA A 834 18.39 24.78 -9.02
CA ALA A 834 18.84 23.73 -8.11
C ALA A 834 18.29 23.89 -6.68
N GLU A 835 18.27 25.12 -6.17
CA GLU A 835 17.66 25.42 -4.87
C GLU A 835 16.16 25.18 -4.90
N ALA A 836 15.47 25.65 -5.94
CA ALA A 836 14.03 25.46 -6.10
C ALA A 836 13.60 23.99 -6.11
N VAL A 837 14.24 23.14 -6.92
CA VAL A 837 13.90 21.70 -6.96
C VAL A 837 14.24 20.99 -5.66
N THR A 838 15.33 21.37 -5.00
CA THR A 838 15.71 20.79 -3.71
C THR A 838 14.69 21.11 -2.63
N VAL A 839 14.23 22.34 -2.59
CA VAL A 839 13.20 22.80 -1.64
C VAL A 839 11.88 22.08 -1.87
N ILE A 840 11.48 21.87 -3.13
CA ILE A 840 10.27 21.11 -3.46
C ILE A 840 10.41 19.64 -3.07
N VAL A 841 11.53 18.98 -3.41
CA VAL A 841 11.76 17.57 -3.06
C VAL A 841 11.81 17.38 -1.54
N ASN A 842 12.42 18.32 -0.80
CA ASN A 842 12.45 18.24 0.66
C ASN A 842 11.06 18.43 1.28
N ALA A 843 10.17 19.20 0.66
CA ALA A 843 8.79 19.36 1.14
C ALA A 843 7.89 18.16 0.82
N LEU A 844 8.28 17.27 -0.09
CA LEU A 844 7.56 16.04 -0.43
C LEU A 844 7.96 14.83 0.42
N LYS A 845 9.03 14.96 1.22
CA LYS A 845 9.46 13.96 2.20
C LYS A 845 8.69 14.14 3.50
#